data_AF-A0A9X1MHT8-F1
#
_entry.id   AF-A0A9X1MHT8-F1
#
_cell.length_a   1.000
_cell.length_b   1.000
_cell.length_c   1.000
_cell.angle_alpha   90.00
_cell.angle_beta   90.00
_cell.angle_gamma   90.00
#
_symmetry.space_group_name_H-M   'P 1'
#
loop_
_entity.id
_entity.type
_entity.pdbx_description
1 polymer ?
#
loop_
_entity_poly.entity_id
_entity_poly.type
_entity_poly.pdbx_seq_one_letter_code
_entity_poly.pdbx_strand_id
1 'polypeptide(L)'
;MTRNLLSLASLLSLTIILSTAAAVDIDSLRVPASPIADALQYVGPAIREENYTIWGAAPVIDDEGKTHLFAARWPEGNVDPAWRKSSEIAHYVADSPAGPFQFKDVVVAGSGVAGAWDRYAPHNPEVKRFGDKYVLVYIANSDYRQPPHPLNQKIGMMVASSPDGPWRKVGKDGLILDNAPDHFSAGRQVVNPAIVQVGDKYHLYYKTSTRQNGKTQTYFGLAIADQLEGPYRHQPEPVTADGVVIEDASVFTWDGKVCLLTTDNHGDVTGLEGGLALWVSEDGIRFRPDWIQLGMRLFSDYLPDFDQKPLRRIYGNRPKAERPKVLTIDGRPAYLYVASGFTYDGTSRCMNHAFKINLPPDVGPTPEVSAAVSTNAKRPNIVFFLVDDMGWQDTSLPFHTETTALNRQYRTPNMERLAADGMKFTQAYACAICSPTRISWMTGMNAARHGVTCWTLRKDVSPSGKHPNLQEPTWNLNGLSPVAGIPNTVQATTLPSLLQKSGYKTIHIGKAHFGAKGTPGEDPKNLGFDVNIAGHAAGGPGSYHGKHNFSAAWRNADRIWDVPGLEAYHGQDIFLTEALTIEANKEIDKAVAANQPFFLYMAHYAVHAPWENDDRYVENYQDAELPGLGKTLATMLEGMDKSLGDILANLRRHGVEDDTIIVFMSDNGAPQNVPRNLPLRGHKISPYEGGDRVPLIVKWPGVTQAGSTTSDYVLIDDIFPTFLELAQIDGEHPSDGVSFVPQLKQAETIPGRGRPLFWHYPNLYNQPPFSSVRQGDWKLIYHHASQKFELFQLADDIGEKTNLAEKMPDKTRALAQVLSDYLRSVDAAMPIVKATGKPVPWPDEAL
;
A
#
# COMPACT_ATOMS: atom_id res chain seq x y z
N MET A 1 -71.70 -15.36 6.82
CA MET A 1 -72.66 -14.59 7.62
C MET A 1 -71.90 -13.46 8.32
N THR A 2 -72.42 -12.24 8.18
CA THR A 2 -72.32 -11.06 9.10
C THR A 2 -70.93 -10.58 9.54
N ARG A 3 -70.44 -9.45 9.04
CA ARG A 3 -70.70 -8.04 9.46
C ARG A 3 -69.96 -7.61 10.75
N ASN A 4 -68.99 -6.71 10.53
CA ASN A 4 -68.89 -5.36 11.10
C ASN A 4 -68.49 -5.10 12.57
N LEU A 5 -67.46 -4.23 12.63
CA LEU A 5 -67.32 -3.00 13.43
C LEU A 5 -66.67 -3.03 14.84
N LEU A 6 -65.45 -2.49 14.87
CA LEU A 6 -65.01 -1.29 15.62
C LEU A 6 -65.06 -1.27 17.18
N SER A 7 -63.88 -1.29 17.80
CA SER A 7 -63.18 -0.11 18.36
C SER A 7 -62.47 -0.41 19.69
N LEU A 8 -61.23 0.07 19.82
CA LEU A 8 -60.54 0.68 20.97
C LEU A 8 -59.05 0.79 20.53
N ALA A 9 -58.54 1.97 20.14
CA ALA A 9 -57.97 3.01 21.03
C ALA A 9 -56.88 2.45 21.95
N SER A 10 -55.67 2.97 22.11
CA SER A 10 -54.88 4.10 21.60
C SER A 10 -53.47 3.93 22.23
N LEU A 11 -52.48 4.67 21.73
CA LEU A 11 -51.12 4.88 22.25
C LEU A 11 -49.99 3.92 21.84
N LEU A 12 -48.83 4.55 21.60
CA LEU A 12 -47.48 4.05 21.28
C LEU A 12 -47.31 3.57 19.84
N SER A 13 -46.46 4.14 18.99
CA SER A 13 -45.39 5.11 19.19
C SER A 13 -45.11 5.73 17.82
N LEU A 14 -45.24 7.04 17.74
CA LEU A 14 -44.75 7.86 16.63
C LEU A 14 -43.22 7.80 16.69
N THR A 15 -42.59 6.84 16.01
CA THR A 15 -41.14 6.84 15.85
C THR A 15 -40.82 7.90 14.80
N ILE A 16 -40.65 9.13 15.27
CA ILE A 16 -39.93 10.17 14.56
C ILE A 16 -38.53 9.60 14.33
N ILE A 17 -38.24 9.18 13.09
CA ILE A 17 -36.86 8.96 12.67
C ILE A 17 -36.27 10.36 12.52
N LEU A 18 -35.78 10.90 13.63
CA LEU A 18 -34.77 11.95 13.61
C LEU A 18 -33.49 11.29 13.11
N SER A 19 -33.29 11.24 11.79
CA SER A 19 -31.93 11.15 11.28
C SER A 19 -31.33 12.54 11.48
N THR A 20 -30.48 12.68 12.49
CA THR A 20 -29.53 13.77 12.52
C THR A 20 -28.59 13.55 11.33
N ALA A 21 -28.72 14.36 10.29
CA ALA A 21 -27.71 14.46 9.25
C ALA A 21 -26.48 15.11 9.90
N ALA A 22 -25.65 14.29 10.56
CA ALA A 22 -24.30 14.70 10.88
C ALA A 22 -23.59 15.00 9.54
N ALA A 23 -22.97 16.17 9.43
CA ALA A 23 -22.06 16.46 8.33
C ALA A 23 -21.10 15.28 8.15
N VAL A 24 -20.87 14.85 6.91
CA VAL A 24 -19.96 13.73 6.62
C VAL A 24 -18.61 14.04 7.25
N ASP A 25 -18.23 13.22 8.23
CA ASP A 25 -16.90 13.26 8.83
C ASP A 25 -15.89 12.91 7.73
N ILE A 26 -14.98 13.83 7.41
CA ILE A 26 -13.96 13.64 6.38
C ILE A 26 -13.10 12.40 6.71
N ASP A 27 -13.00 12.04 8.00
CA ASP A 27 -12.27 10.87 8.48
C ASP A 27 -12.93 9.52 8.10
N SER A 28 -14.16 9.53 7.57
CA SER A 28 -14.90 8.34 7.10
C SER A 28 -14.69 8.00 5.62
N LEU A 29 -14.08 8.91 4.85
CA LEU A 29 -13.85 8.73 3.42
C LEU A 29 -12.65 7.79 3.17
N ARG A 30 -12.77 6.92 2.16
CA ARG A 30 -11.68 6.02 1.72
C ARG A 30 -10.72 6.66 0.73
N VAL A 31 -11.12 7.80 0.15
CA VAL A 31 -10.40 8.53 -0.90
C VAL A 31 -10.44 10.04 -0.62
N PRO A 32 -9.45 10.82 -1.07
CA PRO A 32 -9.46 12.27 -0.88
C PRO A 32 -10.61 12.94 -1.63
N ALA A 33 -11.04 14.11 -1.16
CA ALA A 33 -11.98 14.95 -1.90
C ALA A 33 -11.35 15.45 -3.21
N SER A 34 -12.08 15.34 -4.33
CA SER A 34 -11.63 16.00 -5.55
C SER A 34 -11.92 17.49 -5.51
N PRO A 35 -11.18 18.31 -6.27
CA PRO A 35 -11.52 19.71 -6.42
C PRO A 35 -12.92 19.93 -7.00
N ILE A 36 -13.45 18.95 -7.76
CA ILE A 36 -14.86 18.96 -8.18
C ILE A 36 -15.77 18.87 -6.95
N ALA A 37 -15.58 17.87 -6.09
CA ALA A 37 -16.44 17.65 -4.92
C ALA A 37 -16.47 18.86 -3.97
N ASP A 38 -15.35 19.57 -3.84
CA ASP A 38 -15.21 20.76 -2.99
C ASP A 38 -15.77 22.03 -3.64
N ALA A 39 -15.79 22.09 -4.98
CA ALA A 39 -16.26 23.24 -5.74
C ALA A 39 -17.75 23.15 -6.14
N LEU A 40 -18.43 22.05 -5.81
CA LEU A 40 -19.84 21.83 -6.17
C LEU A 40 -20.77 22.76 -5.40
N GLN A 41 -21.59 23.50 -6.15
CA GLN A 41 -22.65 24.34 -5.63
C GLN A 41 -23.99 23.91 -6.24
N TYR A 42 -24.95 23.52 -5.41
CA TYR A 42 -26.30 23.17 -5.89
C TYR A 42 -26.99 24.39 -6.50
N VAL A 43 -27.47 24.24 -7.75
CA VAL A 43 -28.20 25.29 -8.47
C VAL A 43 -29.71 25.11 -8.29
N GLY A 44 -30.21 23.89 -8.47
CA GLY A 44 -31.64 23.60 -8.47
C GLY A 44 -32.02 22.45 -9.40
N PRO A 45 -33.33 22.17 -9.56
CA PRO A 45 -33.83 21.29 -10.61
C PRO A 45 -33.48 21.86 -11.99
N ALA A 46 -32.71 21.11 -12.78
CA ALA A 46 -32.40 21.44 -14.17
C ALA A 46 -33.61 21.17 -15.08
N ILE A 47 -34.23 20.00 -14.91
CA ILE A 47 -35.42 19.59 -15.67
C ILE A 47 -36.44 19.03 -14.68
N ARG A 48 -37.63 19.61 -14.72
CA ARG A 48 -38.80 19.18 -13.98
C ARG A 48 -40.02 19.25 -14.87
N GLU A 49 -40.77 18.14 -14.93
CA GLU A 49 -42.04 18.07 -15.63
C GLU A 49 -43.10 17.41 -14.75
N GLU A 50 -44.31 17.94 -14.75
CA GLU A 50 -45.41 17.42 -13.90
C GLU A 50 -45.88 16.02 -14.35
N ASN A 51 -45.78 15.75 -15.66
CA ASN A 51 -46.31 14.54 -16.28
C ASN A 51 -45.23 13.52 -16.65
N TYR A 52 -43.95 13.83 -16.46
CA TYR A 52 -42.84 12.97 -16.82
C TYR A 52 -41.88 12.75 -15.65
N THR A 53 -41.43 11.52 -15.51
CA THR A 53 -40.28 11.17 -14.66
C THR A 53 -39.02 11.39 -15.47
N ILE A 54 -38.06 12.17 -14.96
CA ILE A 54 -36.79 12.47 -15.60
C ILE A 54 -35.68 11.67 -14.93
N TRP A 55 -34.78 11.06 -15.71
CA TRP A 55 -33.76 10.16 -15.17
C TRP A 55 -32.41 10.24 -15.91
N GLY A 56 -31.68 11.32 -15.61
CA GLY A 56 -30.38 11.64 -16.19
C GLY A 56 -30.52 12.53 -17.42
N ALA A 57 -29.63 13.52 -17.55
CA ALA A 57 -29.64 14.47 -18.65
C ALA A 57 -28.21 14.81 -19.08
N ALA A 58 -27.87 14.52 -20.33
CA ALA A 58 -26.55 14.79 -20.88
C ALA A 58 -26.47 16.19 -21.51
N PRO A 59 -25.47 17.01 -21.14
CA PRO A 59 -25.35 18.38 -21.60
C PRO A 59 -24.41 18.56 -22.80
N VAL A 60 -24.70 19.54 -23.66
CA VAL A 60 -23.78 20.06 -24.68
C VAL A 60 -24.08 21.53 -24.98
N ILE A 61 -23.10 22.30 -25.45
CA ILE A 61 -23.27 23.71 -25.86
C ILE A 61 -23.23 23.81 -27.39
N ASP A 62 -24.12 24.62 -27.97
CA ASP A 62 -24.13 24.94 -29.41
C ASP A 62 -23.14 26.05 -29.78
N ASP A 63 -23.07 26.41 -31.06
CA ASP A 63 -22.17 27.46 -31.55
C ASP A 63 -22.61 28.87 -31.09
N GLU A 64 -23.86 29.03 -30.71
CA GLU A 64 -24.45 30.26 -30.17
C GLU A 64 -24.30 30.41 -28.64
N GLY A 65 -23.72 29.40 -27.96
CA GLY A 65 -23.52 29.39 -26.51
C GLY A 65 -24.72 28.93 -25.69
N LYS A 66 -25.80 28.47 -26.33
CA LYS A 66 -26.95 27.87 -25.62
C LYS A 66 -26.60 26.49 -25.13
N THR A 67 -27.19 26.13 -23.99
CA THR A 67 -27.01 24.79 -23.41
C THR A 67 -28.18 23.91 -23.78
N HIS A 68 -27.87 22.72 -24.26
CA HIS A 68 -28.81 21.68 -24.61
C HIS A 68 -28.69 20.52 -23.62
N LEU A 69 -29.82 20.01 -23.13
CA LEU A 69 -29.89 18.78 -22.35
C LEU A 69 -30.65 17.71 -23.12
N PHE A 70 -30.08 16.51 -23.18
CA PHE A 70 -30.72 15.31 -23.72
C PHE A 70 -31.04 14.39 -22.54
N ALA A 71 -32.31 14.27 -22.18
CA ALA A 71 -32.73 13.58 -20.97
C ALA A 71 -33.57 12.35 -21.26
N ALA A 72 -33.32 11.27 -20.52
CA ALA A 72 -34.23 10.14 -20.51
C ALA A 72 -35.47 10.50 -19.69
N ARG A 73 -36.66 10.36 -20.29
CA ARG A 73 -37.94 10.61 -19.62
C ARG A 73 -39.02 9.60 -20.00
N TRP A 74 -40.03 9.45 -19.14
CA TRP A 74 -41.23 8.65 -19.42
C TRP A 74 -42.46 9.15 -18.65
N PRO A 75 -43.70 8.87 -19.13
CA PRO A 75 -44.92 9.40 -18.53
C PRO A 75 -45.32 8.71 -17.21
N GLU A 76 -44.89 7.48 -16.95
CA GLU A 76 -45.19 6.77 -15.71
C GLU A 76 -44.46 7.39 -14.48
N GLY A 77 -45.09 7.36 -13.31
CA GLY A 77 -44.51 7.91 -12.07
C GLY A 77 -43.48 7.01 -11.37
N ASN A 78 -43.48 5.72 -11.70
CA ASN A 78 -42.50 4.75 -11.20
C ASN A 78 -41.29 4.64 -12.14
N VAL A 79 -40.15 4.19 -11.62
CA VAL A 79 -38.94 3.96 -12.42
C VAL A 79 -38.97 2.58 -13.10
N ASP A 80 -39.15 1.50 -12.36
CA ASP A 80 -39.19 0.13 -12.90
C ASP A 80 -40.65 -0.36 -13.07
N PRO A 81 -41.05 -0.92 -14.23
CA PRO A 81 -40.27 -1.18 -15.45
C PRO A 81 -40.29 -0.05 -16.50
N ALA A 82 -40.80 1.14 -16.15
CA ALA A 82 -41.03 2.23 -17.10
C ALA A 82 -39.77 2.64 -17.87
N TRP A 83 -38.61 2.70 -17.20
CA TRP A 83 -37.33 3.04 -17.83
C TRP A 83 -36.90 2.07 -18.95
N ARG A 84 -37.41 0.82 -18.96
CA ARG A 84 -37.15 -0.18 -20.03
C ARG A 84 -38.26 -0.30 -21.05
N LYS A 85 -39.42 0.29 -20.76
CA LYS A 85 -40.64 0.16 -21.57
C LYS A 85 -40.96 1.43 -22.36
N SER A 86 -40.94 2.56 -21.68
CA SER A 86 -41.59 3.80 -22.12
C SER A 86 -40.64 4.99 -22.22
N SER A 87 -39.34 4.80 -21.94
CA SER A 87 -38.35 5.88 -22.01
C SER A 87 -38.20 6.44 -23.42
N GLU A 88 -37.99 7.74 -23.50
CA GLU A 88 -37.56 8.46 -24.70
C GLU A 88 -36.43 9.43 -24.33
N ILE A 89 -35.63 9.84 -25.32
CA ILE A 89 -34.62 10.88 -25.15
C ILE A 89 -35.22 12.20 -25.64
N ALA A 90 -35.58 13.05 -24.67
CA ALA A 90 -36.12 14.38 -24.90
C ALA A 90 -35.00 15.44 -24.90
N HIS A 91 -35.19 16.45 -25.74
CA HIS A 91 -34.28 17.58 -25.89
C HIS A 91 -34.83 18.82 -25.20
N TYR A 92 -33.98 19.49 -24.45
CA TYR A 92 -34.29 20.73 -23.79
C TYR A 92 -33.20 21.76 -24.07
N VAL A 93 -33.58 23.03 -24.10
CA VAL A 93 -32.66 24.14 -24.41
C VAL A 93 -32.80 25.24 -23.36
N ALA A 94 -31.68 25.85 -23.00
CA ALA A 94 -31.62 27.05 -22.17
C ALA A 94 -30.55 28.01 -22.69
N ASP A 95 -30.72 29.30 -22.40
CA ASP A 95 -29.71 30.32 -22.70
C ASP A 95 -28.47 30.24 -21.79
N SER A 96 -28.52 29.44 -20.71
CA SER A 96 -27.38 29.21 -19.82
C SER A 96 -27.36 27.78 -19.27
N PRO A 97 -26.19 27.27 -18.84
CA PRO A 97 -26.11 25.92 -18.27
C PRO A 97 -26.89 25.73 -16.96
N ALA A 98 -27.17 26.81 -16.24
CA ALA A 98 -27.98 26.76 -15.02
C ALA A 98 -29.48 26.54 -15.31
N GLY A 99 -29.91 26.67 -16.57
CA GLY A 99 -31.32 26.69 -16.94
C GLY A 99 -31.95 28.09 -16.76
N PRO A 100 -33.29 28.17 -16.68
CA PRO A 100 -34.24 27.06 -16.78
C PRO A 100 -34.25 26.45 -18.19
N PHE A 101 -34.38 25.13 -18.27
CA PHE A 101 -34.43 24.39 -19.53
C PHE A 101 -35.88 24.25 -20.02
N GLN A 102 -36.10 24.56 -21.30
CA GLN A 102 -37.40 24.41 -21.96
C GLN A 102 -37.39 23.21 -22.87
N PHE A 103 -38.46 22.41 -22.82
CA PHE A 103 -38.65 21.29 -23.73
C PHE A 103 -38.69 21.77 -25.18
N LYS A 104 -37.97 21.09 -26.06
CA LYS A 104 -37.92 21.38 -27.49
C LYS A 104 -38.59 20.29 -28.31
N ASP A 105 -38.07 19.07 -28.26
CA ASP A 105 -38.59 17.93 -29.00
C ASP A 105 -38.14 16.58 -28.39
N VAL A 106 -38.53 15.48 -29.04
CA VAL A 106 -38.07 14.13 -28.73
C VAL A 106 -37.13 13.67 -29.85
N VAL A 107 -35.88 13.39 -29.51
CA VAL A 107 -34.81 13.07 -30.45
C VAL A 107 -34.77 11.58 -30.76
N VAL A 108 -35.01 10.74 -29.75
CA VAL A 108 -35.01 9.29 -29.90
C VAL A 108 -36.16 8.68 -29.11
N ALA A 109 -37.02 7.93 -29.81
CA ALA A 109 -38.05 7.09 -29.21
C ALA A 109 -37.82 5.62 -29.59
N GLY A 110 -38.40 4.70 -28.82
CA GLY A 110 -38.37 3.28 -29.17
C GLY A 110 -38.96 3.04 -30.55
N SER A 111 -38.28 2.26 -31.40
CA SER A 111 -38.70 2.09 -32.79
C SER A 111 -40.06 1.40 -32.93
N GLY A 112 -40.51 0.65 -31.90
CA GLY A 112 -41.75 -0.12 -31.93
C GLY A 112 -41.72 -1.34 -32.86
N VAL A 113 -40.71 -1.43 -33.73
CA VAL A 113 -40.55 -2.48 -34.73
C VAL A 113 -40.21 -3.80 -34.05
N ALA A 114 -41.02 -4.83 -34.31
CA ALA A 114 -40.80 -6.16 -33.79
C ALA A 114 -39.44 -6.72 -34.27
N GLY A 115 -38.62 -7.21 -33.33
CA GLY A 115 -37.29 -7.75 -33.62
C GLY A 115 -36.16 -6.73 -33.73
N ALA A 116 -36.47 -5.42 -33.72
CA ALA A 116 -35.45 -4.38 -33.67
C ALA A 116 -34.75 -4.36 -32.30
N TRP A 117 -33.46 -4.02 -32.29
CA TRP A 117 -32.68 -3.93 -31.06
C TRP A 117 -33.10 -2.74 -30.19
N ASP A 118 -33.61 -1.68 -30.82
CA ASP A 118 -34.04 -0.42 -30.22
C ASP A 118 -35.57 -0.30 -30.11
N ARG A 119 -36.27 -1.44 -30.08
CA ARG A 119 -37.73 -1.50 -30.07
C ARG A 119 -38.33 -0.66 -28.94
N TYR A 120 -37.71 -0.68 -27.76
CA TYR A 120 -38.19 -0.03 -26.55
C TYR A 120 -37.11 0.81 -25.88
N ALA A 121 -37.57 1.94 -25.34
CA ALA A 121 -36.91 2.69 -24.29
C ALA A 121 -35.43 3.04 -24.52
N PRO A 122 -35.13 3.94 -25.47
CA PRO A 122 -33.88 4.69 -25.47
C PRO A 122 -33.61 5.31 -24.09
N HIS A 123 -32.42 5.09 -23.56
CA HIS A 123 -32.04 5.51 -22.20
C HIS A 123 -30.55 5.84 -22.14
N ASN A 124 -30.14 6.52 -21.06
CA ASN A 124 -28.74 6.86 -20.75
C ASN A 124 -28.06 7.58 -21.90
N PRO A 125 -28.66 8.70 -22.35
CA PRO A 125 -28.01 9.54 -23.33
C PRO A 125 -26.65 10.02 -22.78
N GLU A 126 -25.66 10.07 -23.66
CA GLU A 126 -24.45 10.86 -23.55
C GLU A 126 -24.34 11.65 -24.85
N VAL A 127 -24.21 12.97 -24.75
CA VAL A 127 -24.00 13.84 -25.90
C VAL A 127 -22.64 14.51 -25.78
N LYS A 128 -21.86 14.52 -26.86
CA LYS A 128 -20.56 15.18 -26.94
C LYS A 128 -20.39 15.83 -28.31
N ARG A 129 -19.58 16.88 -28.36
CA ARG A 129 -19.12 17.49 -29.60
C ARG A 129 -17.71 16.98 -29.93
N PHE A 130 -17.52 16.48 -31.14
CA PHE A 130 -16.22 16.09 -31.68
C PHE A 130 -16.01 16.82 -33.00
N GLY A 131 -15.15 17.84 -33.01
CA GLY A 131 -14.99 18.73 -34.16
C GLY A 131 -16.29 19.47 -34.52
N ASP A 132 -16.75 19.27 -35.75
CA ASP A 132 -17.97 19.85 -36.33
C ASP A 132 -19.22 18.98 -36.13
N LYS A 133 -19.11 17.85 -35.42
CA LYS A 133 -20.21 16.92 -35.18
C LYS A 133 -20.62 16.86 -33.72
N TYR A 134 -21.92 16.80 -33.52
CA TYR A 134 -22.56 16.39 -32.26
C TYR A 134 -22.87 14.91 -32.34
N VAL A 135 -22.59 14.19 -31.26
CA VAL A 135 -22.74 12.74 -31.16
C VAL A 135 -23.58 12.43 -29.95
N LEU A 136 -24.66 11.67 -30.16
CA LEU A 136 -25.54 11.16 -29.12
C LEU A 136 -25.39 9.64 -29.07
N VAL A 137 -24.85 9.11 -27.97
CA VAL A 137 -24.87 7.67 -27.70
C VAL A 137 -25.90 7.34 -26.62
N TYR A 138 -26.53 6.19 -26.74
CA TYR A 138 -27.61 5.76 -25.84
C TYR A 138 -27.75 4.24 -25.83
N ILE A 139 -28.43 3.71 -24.83
CA ILE A 139 -28.86 2.30 -24.82
C ILE A 139 -30.32 2.19 -25.26
N ALA A 140 -30.70 1.05 -25.83
CA ALA A 140 -32.10 0.70 -26.03
C ALA A 140 -32.32 -0.81 -25.84
N ASN A 141 -33.58 -1.23 -25.81
CA ASN A 141 -33.99 -2.58 -25.43
C ASN A 141 -34.84 -3.22 -26.53
N SER A 142 -34.66 -4.52 -26.79
CA SER A 142 -35.54 -5.26 -27.70
C SER A 142 -36.80 -5.84 -27.02
N ASP A 143 -36.77 -5.99 -25.70
CA ASP A 143 -37.84 -6.53 -24.83
C ASP A 143 -37.69 -6.00 -23.40
N TYR A 144 -38.77 -5.43 -22.85
CA TYR A 144 -38.81 -4.82 -21.52
C TYR A 144 -39.25 -5.78 -20.40
N ARG A 145 -39.63 -7.03 -20.70
CA ARG A 145 -40.22 -7.97 -19.72
C ARG A 145 -39.21 -8.81 -18.94
N GLN A 146 -37.93 -8.64 -19.25
CA GLN A 146 -36.78 -9.29 -18.61
C GLN A 146 -36.52 -8.69 -17.20
N PRO A 147 -35.63 -9.26 -16.36
CA PRO A 147 -35.26 -8.66 -15.07
C PRO A 147 -34.71 -7.23 -15.22
N PRO A 148 -34.56 -6.46 -14.12
CA PRO A 148 -34.24 -5.03 -14.14
C PRO A 148 -33.05 -4.65 -15.02
N HIS A 149 -32.09 -5.54 -15.27
CA HIS A 149 -31.01 -5.33 -16.25
C HIS A 149 -31.03 -6.43 -17.31
N PRO A 150 -31.73 -6.22 -18.43
CA PRO A 150 -32.01 -7.29 -19.36
C PRO A 150 -30.81 -7.58 -20.28
N LEU A 151 -30.64 -8.84 -20.70
CA LEU A 151 -29.51 -9.29 -21.54
C LEU A 151 -29.55 -8.75 -22.99
N ASN A 152 -30.51 -7.90 -23.31
CA ASN A 152 -30.82 -7.45 -24.66
C ASN A 152 -30.56 -5.95 -24.87
N GLN A 153 -29.86 -5.31 -23.94
CA GLN A 153 -29.46 -3.92 -24.07
C GLN A 153 -28.25 -3.80 -24.98
N LYS A 154 -28.31 -2.84 -25.90
CA LYS A 154 -27.21 -2.50 -26.82
C LYS A 154 -27.00 -1.01 -26.90
N ILE A 155 -25.85 -0.58 -27.39
CA ILE A 155 -25.50 0.85 -27.51
C ILE A 155 -25.65 1.29 -28.96
N GLY A 156 -26.41 2.36 -29.15
CA GLY A 156 -26.51 3.07 -30.43
C GLY A 156 -25.86 4.44 -30.43
N MET A 157 -25.67 4.97 -31.62
CA MET A 157 -25.10 6.29 -31.90
C MET A 157 -25.88 7.03 -32.99
N MET A 158 -26.09 8.32 -32.76
CA MET A 158 -26.58 9.28 -33.75
C MET A 158 -25.61 10.46 -33.85
N VAL A 159 -25.53 11.06 -35.04
CA VAL A 159 -24.69 12.22 -35.30
C VAL A 159 -25.48 13.34 -35.98
N ALA A 160 -25.14 14.59 -35.68
CA ALA A 160 -25.72 15.78 -36.29
C ALA A 160 -24.67 16.89 -36.41
N SER A 161 -24.89 17.86 -37.30
CA SER A 161 -24.07 19.08 -37.39
C SER A 161 -24.49 20.17 -36.39
N SER A 162 -25.67 20.02 -35.79
CA SER A 162 -26.22 20.89 -34.75
C SER A 162 -26.91 20.02 -33.70
N PRO A 163 -26.92 20.41 -32.41
CA PRO A 163 -27.68 19.68 -31.39
C PRO A 163 -29.20 19.70 -31.67
N ASP A 164 -29.68 20.64 -32.49
CA ASP A 164 -31.07 20.70 -32.97
C ASP A 164 -31.38 19.69 -34.09
N GLY A 165 -30.36 18.94 -34.53
CA GLY A 165 -30.47 18.01 -35.63
C GLY A 165 -30.36 18.68 -37.01
N PRO A 166 -30.80 17.99 -38.08
CA PRO A 166 -31.36 16.64 -38.06
C PRO A 166 -30.34 15.59 -37.60
N TRP A 167 -30.80 14.65 -36.77
CA TRP A 167 -29.97 13.56 -36.26
C TRP A 167 -29.99 12.35 -37.20
N ARG A 168 -28.80 11.86 -37.57
CA ARG A 168 -28.62 10.67 -38.41
C ARG A 168 -28.12 9.50 -37.56
N LYS A 169 -28.79 8.35 -37.67
CA LYS A 169 -28.32 7.08 -37.08
C LYS A 169 -27.03 6.59 -37.76
N VAL A 170 -26.06 6.15 -36.96
CA VAL A 170 -24.80 5.57 -37.42
C VAL A 170 -24.96 4.07 -37.69
N GLY A 171 -24.26 3.55 -38.71
CA GLY A 171 -24.29 2.12 -39.04
C GLY A 171 -25.70 1.63 -39.40
N LYS A 172 -26.01 0.38 -39.02
CA LYS A 172 -27.33 -0.23 -39.25
C LYS A 172 -28.29 0.17 -38.12
N ASP A 173 -29.21 1.07 -38.44
CA ASP A 173 -30.28 1.54 -37.53
C ASP A 173 -29.77 2.15 -36.21
N GLY A 174 -28.53 2.64 -36.19
CA GLY A 174 -27.92 3.30 -35.03
C GLY A 174 -27.01 2.39 -34.21
N LEU A 175 -27.02 1.06 -34.42
CA LEU A 175 -26.28 0.12 -33.56
C LEU A 175 -24.77 0.22 -33.78
N ILE A 176 -24.00 0.49 -32.71
CA ILE A 176 -22.53 0.57 -32.77
C ILE A 176 -21.80 -0.42 -31.85
N LEU A 177 -22.45 -0.89 -30.78
CA LEU A 177 -21.87 -1.89 -29.87
C LEU A 177 -22.95 -2.84 -29.36
N ASP A 178 -22.65 -4.13 -29.41
CA ASP A 178 -23.50 -5.23 -28.93
C ASP A 178 -22.78 -5.95 -27.76
N ASN A 179 -23.21 -7.18 -27.42
CA ASN A 179 -22.71 -7.99 -26.31
C ASN A 179 -21.21 -7.85 -25.99
N ALA A 180 -20.90 -7.73 -24.69
CA ALA A 180 -19.54 -7.76 -24.18
C ALA A 180 -18.82 -9.10 -24.49
N PRO A 181 -17.47 -9.11 -24.55
CA PRO A 181 -16.69 -10.33 -24.75
C PRO A 181 -17.01 -11.46 -23.76
N ASP A 182 -16.87 -12.72 -24.21
CA ASP A 182 -17.32 -13.90 -23.48
C ASP A 182 -16.66 -14.09 -22.10
N HIS A 183 -15.43 -13.61 -21.89
CA HIS A 183 -14.74 -13.72 -20.60
C HIS A 183 -15.25 -12.73 -19.53
N PHE A 184 -16.10 -11.77 -19.90
CA PHE A 184 -16.82 -10.89 -18.98
C PHE A 184 -18.20 -11.45 -18.58
N SER A 185 -18.40 -12.78 -18.50
CA SER A 185 -19.75 -13.35 -18.42
C SER A 185 -20.26 -13.68 -17.01
N ALA A 186 -20.92 -12.71 -16.36
CA ALA A 186 -22.07 -12.98 -15.46
C ALA A 186 -23.43 -12.81 -16.16
N GLY A 187 -23.45 -12.25 -17.38
CA GLY A 187 -24.67 -12.07 -18.16
C GLY A 187 -24.63 -10.94 -19.19
N ARG A 188 -23.79 -11.05 -20.24
CA ARG A 188 -23.83 -10.28 -21.52
C ARG A 188 -24.43 -8.85 -21.44
N GLN A 189 -23.74 -7.89 -20.83
CA GLN A 189 -24.22 -6.50 -20.78
C GLN A 189 -23.18 -5.50 -21.31
N VAL A 190 -23.64 -4.61 -22.22
CA VAL A 190 -23.01 -3.35 -22.61
C VAL A 190 -24.01 -2.22 -22.37
N VAL A 191 -23.87 -1.52 -21.24
CA VAL A 191 -24.86 -0.50 -20.84
C VAL A 191 -24.17 0.75 -20.31
N ASN A 192 -24.94 1.81 -20.03
CA ASN A 192 -24.43 3.06 -19.46
C ASN A 192 -23.23 3.65 -20.23
N PRO A 193 -23.39 3.95 -21.54
CA PRO A 193 -22.30 4.40 -22.39
C PRO A 193 -21.77 5.76 -21.96
N ALA A 194 -20.45 5.93 -22.08
CA ALA A 194 -19.76 7.20 -21.97
C ALA A 194 -18.66 7.27 -23.04
N ILE A 195 -18.56 8.37 -23.78
CA ILE A 195 -17.63 8.48 -24.93
C ILE A 195 -16.73 9.71 -24.81
N VAL A 196 -15.44 9.53 -25.12
CA VAL A 196 -14.45 10.61 -25.17
C VAL A 196 -13.45 10.35 -26.31
N GLN A 197 -12.82 11.41 -26.79
CA GLN A 197 -11.68 11.30 -27.70
C GLN A 197 -10.38 11.33 -26.88
N VAL A 198 -9.49 10.36 -27.11
CA VAL A 198 -8.17 10.28 -26.49
C VAL A 198 -7.13 10.20 -27.61
N GLY A 199 -6.32 11.25 -27.76
CA GLY A 199 -5.43 11.38 -28.91
C GLY A 199 -6.19 11.34 -30.23
N ASP A 200 -5.82 10.42 -31.12
CA ASP A 200 -6.42 10.19 -32.42
C ASP A 200 -7.57 9.15 -32.41
N LYS A 201 -7.95 8.63 -31.23
CA LYS A 201 -8.93 7.55 -31.08
C LYS A 201 -10.15 7.95 -30.27
N TYR A 202 -11.21 7.17 -30.42
CA TYR A 202 -12.47 7.34 -29.70
C TYR A 202 -12.68 6.19 -28.73
N HIS A 203 -12.76 6.51 -27.45
CA HIS A 203 -12.94 5.57 -26.35
C HIS A 203 -14.40 5.58 -25.93
N LEU A 204 -15.05 4.42 -26.02
CA LEU A 204 -16.42 4.17 -25.58
C LEU A 204 -16.39 3.24 -24.37
N TYR A 205 -16.65 3.81 -23.19
CA TYR A 205 -16.79 3.07 -21.95
C TYR A 205 -18.21 2.55 -21.80
N TYR A 206 -18.34 1.36 -21.22
CA TYR A 206 -19.64 0.75 -20.95
C TYR A 206 -19.57 -0.10 -19.68
N LYS A 207 -20.65 -0.12 -18.92
CA LYS A 207 -20.79 -1.02 -17.78
C LYS A 207 -21.01 -2.45 -18.26
N THR A 208 -20.34 -3.39 -17.60
CA THR A 208 -20.49 -4.84 -17.76
C THR A 208 -20.34 -5.57 -16.42
N SER A 209 -20.47 -6.89 -16.38
CA SER A 209 -20.35 -7.66 -15.13
C SER A 209 -19.80 -9.07 -15.32
N THR A 210 -18.87 -9.50 -14.46
CA THR A 210 -18.33 -10.88 -14.44
C THR A 210 -18.68 -11.64 -13.16
N ARG A 211 -18.63 -12.97 -13.21
CA ARG A 211 -18.87 -13.86 -12.07
C ARG A 211 -17.53 -14.35 -11.53
N GLN A 212 -17.18 -13.95 -10.33
CA GLN A 212 -16.03 -14.47 -9.60
C GLN A 212 -16.48 -15.02 -8.24
N ASN A 213 -16.02 -16.22 -7.88
CA ASN A 213 -16.30 -16.85 -6.57
C ASN A 213 -17.79 -16.89 -6.18
N GLY A 214 -18.68 -17.07 -7.17
CA GLY A 214 -20.14 -17.11 -6.96
C GLY A 214 -20.83 -15.75 -6.77
N LYS A 215 -20.10 -14.62 -6.84
CA LYS A 215 -20.65 -13.26 -6.77
C LYS A 215 -20.58 -12.55 -8.13
N THR A 216 -21.58 -11.74 -8.46
CA THR A 216 -21.53 -10.82 -9.61
C THR A 216 -20.73 -9.59 -9.23
N GLN A 217 -19.68 -9.29 -9.97
CA GLN A 217 -18.90 -8.05 -9.87
C GLN A 217 -19.18 -7.17 -11.09
N THR A 218 -19.24 -5.86 -10.90
CA THR A 218 -19.58 -4.88 -11.95
C THR A 218 -18.37 -4.02 -12.27
N TYR A 219 -18.12 -3.76 -13.56
CA TYR A 219 -16.94 -3.03 -14.03
C TYR A 219 -17.29 -2.14 -15.20
N PHE A 220 -16.40 -1.19 -15.53
CA PHE A 220 -16.41 -0.55 -16.84
C PHE A 220 -15.46 -1.27 -17.80
N GLY A 221 -16.01 -1.73 -18.92
CA GLY A 221 -15.25 -2.13 -20.10
C GLY A 221 -15.00 -0.94 -21.03
N LEU A 222 -14.14 -1.16 -22.01
CA LEU A 222 -13.75 -0.16 -23.00
C LEU A 222 -13.86 -0.76 -24.40
N ALA A 223 -14.40 0.01 -25.34
CA ALA A 223 -14.30 -0.25 -26.77
C ALA A 223 -13.65 0.94 -27.47
N ILE A 224 -12.72 0.69 -28.40
CA ILE A 224 -11.93 1.73 -29.08
C ILE A 224 -12.22 1.69 -30.58
N ALA A 225 -12.36 2.87 -31.19
CA ALA A 225 -12.44 3.05 -32.63
C ALA A 225 -11.41 4.08 -33.13
N ASP A 226 -10.84 3.84 -34.31
CA ASP A 226 -9.95 4.80 -34.99
C ASP A 226 -10.74 5.92 -35.72
N GLN A 227 -12.06 5.76 -35.85
CA GLN A 227 -12.98 6.72 -36.48
C GLN A 227 -14.21 6.89 -35.60
N LEU A 228 -14.75 8.11 -35.54
CA LEU A 228 -15.84 8.48 -34.64
C LEU A 228 -17.08 7.59 -34.79
N GLU A 229 -17.45 7.27 -36.04
CA GLU A 229 -18.62 6.46 -36.37
C GLU A 229 -18.34 4.93 -36.29
N GLY A 230 -17.17 4.52 -35.79
CA GLY A 230 -16.78 3.13 -35.60
C GLY A 230 -15.94 2.54 -36.75
N PRO A 231 -15.68 1.22 -36.73
CA PRO A 231 -16.19 0.24 -35.77
C PRO A 231 -15.50 0.31 -34.42
N TYR A 232 -16.29 0.18 -33.34
CA TYR A 232 -15.77 0.09 -31.97
C TYR A 232 -15.41 -1.35 -31.63
N ARG A 233 -14.18 -1.56 -31.15
CA ARG A 233 -13.64 -2.88 -30.80
C ARG A 233 -13.42 -2.98 -29.30
N HIS A 234 -14.03 -4.00 -28.69
CA HIS A 234 -13.85 -4.30 -27.28
C HIS A 234 -12.38 -4.52 -26.94
N GLN A 235 -11.97 -3.95 -25.81
CA GLN A 235 -10.70 -4.23 -25.18
C GLN A 235 -10.85 -5.45 -24.26
N PRO A 236 -9.77 -6.23 -24.08
CA PRO A 236 -9.83 -7.49 -23.33
C PRO A 236 -9.96 -7.27 -21.82
N GLU A 237 -9.50 -6.14 -21.26
CA GLU A 237 -9.49 -5.92 -19.81
C GLU A 237 -10.48 -4.83 -19.39
N PRO A 238 -11.05 -4.90 -18.18
CA PRO A 238 -11.82 -3.80 -17.62
C PRO A 238 -10.89 -2.63 -17.30
N VAL A 239 -11.43 -1.41 -17.28
CA VAL A 239 -10.63 -0.20 -17.02
C VAL A 239 -10.67 0.25 -15.55
N THR A 240 -11.53 -0.37 -14.74
CA THR A 240 -11.71 -0.12 -13.29
C THR A 240 -11.29 -1.33 -12.46
N ALA A 241 -10.84 -1.12 -11.23
CA ALA A 241 -10.28 -2.14 -10.33
C ALA A 241 -11.27 -3.26 -9.95
N ASP A 242 -10.74 -4.39 -9.47
CA ASP A 242 -11.51 -5.54 -9.00
C ASP A 242 -12.25 -5.28 -7.67
N GLY A 243 -13.41 -5.93 -7.50
CA GLY A 243 -14.12 -5.99 -6.22
C GLY A 243 -14.97 -4.78 -5.84
N VAL A 244 -15.13 -3.78 -6.71
CA VAL A 244 -15.95 -2.58 -6.44
C VAL A 244 -17.27 -2.59 -7.21
N VAL A 245 -18.37 -2.17 -6.58
CA VAL A 245 -19.67 -2.05 -7.26
C VAL A 245 -19.97 -0.60 -7.61
N ILE A 246 -19.62 -0.22 -8.84
CA ILE A 246 -19.91 1.10 -9.43
C ILE A 246 -21.02 1.03 -10.48
N GLU A 247 -21.78 2.11 -10.59
CA GLU A 247 -22.85 2.29 -11.57
C GLU A 247 -22.70 3.62 -12.29
N ASP A 248 -23.29 3.71 -13.48
CA ASP A 248 -23.34 4.93 -14.31
C ASP A 248 -21.97 5.57 -14.61
N ALA A 249 -21.89 6.40 -15.66
CA ALA A 249 -20.65 7.11 -15.96
C ALA A 249 -20.90 8.41 -16.73
N SER A 250 -20.06 9.40 -16.41
CA SER A 250 -19.70 10.50 -17.30
C SER A 250 -18.21 10.43 -17.57
N VAL A 251 -17.80 10.66 -18.82
CA VAL A 251 -16.38 10.76 -19.17
C VAL A 251 -16.08 12.13 -19.77
N PHE A 252 -14.93 12.69 -19.43
CA PHE A 252 -14.46 13.97 -19.96
C PHE A 252 -12.93 14.04 -19.88
N THR A 253 -12.34 14.95 -20.65
CA THR A 253 -10.93 15.33 -20.48
C THR A 253 -10.84 16.57 -19.62
N TRP A 254 -9.81 16.62 -18.78
CA TRP A 254 -9.47 17.80 -17.99
C TRP A 254 -7.95 17.80 -17.82
N ASP A 255 -7.30 18.90 -18.19
CA ASP A 255 -5.84 19.07 -18.07
C ASP A 255 -4.99 17.90 -18.63
N GLY A 256 -5.32 17.46 -19.84
CA GLY A 256 -4.62 16.37 -20.52
C GLY A 256 -4.85 14.96 -19.94
N LYS A 257 -5.68 14.81 -18.91
CA LYS A 257 -6.08 13.52 -18.33
C LYS A 257 -7.50 13.15 -18.77
N VAL A 258 -7.81 11.86 -18.68
CA VAL A 258 -9.15 11.30 -18.88
C VAL A 258 -9.78 11.06 -17.52
N CYS A 259 -10.95 11.66 -17.29
CA CYS A 259 -11.70 11.57 -16.05
C CYS A 259 -12.97 10.76 -16.29
N LEU A 260 -13.23 9.77 -15.44
CA LEU A 260 -14.47 8.98 -15.42
C LEU A 260 -15.15 9.22 -14.07
N LEU A 261 -16.36 9.77 -14.07
CA LEU A 261 -17.15 10.05 -12.87
C LEU A 261 -18.29 9.04 -12.77
N THR A 262 -18.30 8.22 -11.71
CA THR A 262 -19.25 7.09 -11.54
C THR A 262 -20.04 7.22 -10.25
N THR A 263 -21.24 6.65 -10.19
CA THR A 263 -22.01 6.49 -8.95
C THR A 263 -21.45 5.35 -8.10
N ASP A 264 -21.14 5.65 -6.83
CA ASP A 264 -20.73 4.66 -5.83
C ASP A 264 -21.96 4.21 -5.01
N ASN A 265 -22.64 3.17 -5.47
CA ASN A 265 -23.91 2.75 -4.87
C ASN A 265 -23.78 2.21 -3.45
N HIS A 266 -22.62 1.62 -3.13
CA HIS A 266 -22.39 0.82 -1.93
C HIS A 266 -21.29 1.40 -1.03
N GLY A 267 -20.64 2.49 -1.44
CA GLY A 267 -19.53 3.08 -0.70
C GLY A 267 -18.25 2.25 -0.82
N ASP A 268 -18.21 1.31 -1.76
CA ASP A 268 -17.10 0.36 -1.92
C ASP A 268 -15.82 1.11 -2.32
N VAL A 269 -15.98 2.21 -3.08
CA VAL A 269 -14.89 3.01 -3.63
C VAL A 269 -14.52 4.15 -2.70
N THR A 270 -15.49 4.99 -2.38
CA THR A 270 -15.28 6.28 -1.70
C THR A 270 -15.45 6.19 -0.19
N GLY A 271 -16.03 5.09 0.32
CA GLY A 271 -16.55 5.01 1.68
C GLY A 271 -17.93 5.65 1.84
N LEU A 272 -18.43 6.37 0.82
CA LEU A 272 -19.67 7.12 0.88
C LEU A 272 -20.75 6.51 -0.01
N GLU A 273 -21.73 5.89 0.66
CA GLU A 273 -22.79 5.15 0.01
C GLU A 273 -23.82 6.08 -0.67
N GLY A 274 -23.83 6.14 -2.00
CA GLY A 274 -24.70 7.01 -2.79
C GLY A 274 -24.07 8.32 -3.28
N GLY A 275 -22.77 8.53 -3.02
CA GLY A 275 -21.96 9.60 -3.59
C GLY A 275 -21.45 9.29 -5.01
N LEU A 276 -20.56 10.14 -5.52
CA LEU A 276 -19.86 9.91 -6.79
C LEU A 276 -18.36 9.70 -6.56
N ALA A 277 -17.75 8.85 -7.38
CA ALA A 277 -16.31 8.61 -7.43
C ALA A 277 -15.71 9.18 -8.73
N LEU A 278 -14.63 9.96 -8.62
CA LEU A 278 -13.86 10.48 -9.73
C LEU A 278 -12.63 9.60 -9.96
N TRP A 279 -12.59 8.92 -11.09
CA TRP A 279 -11.46 8.11 -11.54
C TRP A 279 -10.64 8.94 -12.55
N VAL A 280 -9.31 8.90 -12.44
CA VAL A 280 -8.42 9.66 -13.33
C VAL A 280 -7.42 8.72 -14.00
N SER A 281 -7.18 8.94 -15.29
CA SER A 281 -6.27 8.16 -16.12
C SER A 281 -5.47 9.08 -17.04
N GLU A 282 -4.23 8.69 -17.34
CA GLU A 282 -3.41 9.40 -18.32
C GLU A 282 -3.77 9.02 -19.76
N ASP A 283 -4.09 7.75 -20.01
CA ASP A 283 -4.30 7.18 -21.33
C ASP A 283 -5.77 6.81 -21.61
N GLY A 284 -6.63 6.93 -20.60
CA GLY A 284 -8.03 6.49 -20.68
C GLY A 284 -8.21 4.98 -20.79
N ILE A 285 -7.15 4.18 -20.65
CA ILE A 285 -7.21 2.72 -20.67
C ILE A 285 -7.05 2.18 -19.25
N ARG A 286 -6.17 2.79 -18.45
CA ARG A 286 -5.89 2.36 -17.07
C ARG A 286 -6.25 3.46 -16.10
N PHE A 287 -7.31 3.26 -15.31
CA PHE A 287 -7.63 4.16 -14.21
C PHE A 287 -6.92 3.69 -12.95
N ARG A 288 -6.11 4.58 -12.40
CA ARG A 288 -5.22 4.31 -11.27
C ARG A 288 -6.01 4.32 -9.96
N PRO A 289 -5.99 3.24 -9.15
CA PRO A 289 -6.69 3.23 -7.87
C PRO A 289 -6.25 4.34 -6.91
N ASP A 290 -4.98 4.74 -6.98
CA ASP A 290 -4.35 5.81 -6.20
C ASP A 290 -4.78 7.22 -6.64
N TRP A 291 -5.40 7.38 -7.80
CA TRP A 291 -5.92 8.68 -8.29
C TRP A 291 -7.44 8.80 -8.15
N ILE A 292 -8.09 7.79 -7.58
CA ILE A 292 -9.52 7.87 -7.28
C ILE A 292 -9.73 8.93 -6.20
N GLN A 293 -10.69 9.82 -6.46
CA GLN A 293 -11.10 10.87 -5.55
C GLN A 293 -12.62 10.81 -5.35
N LEU A 294 -13.12 11.45 -4.29
CA LEU A 294 -14.55 11.70 -4.14
C LEU A 294 -14.97 12.71 -5.19
N GLY A 295 -15.93 12.36 -6.04
CA GLY A 295 -16.48 13.23 -7.08
C GLY A 295 -17.66 14.09 -6.61
N MET A 296 -18.45 13.60 -5.66
CA MET A 296 -19.56 14.32 -5.03
C MET A 296 -19.93 13.66 -3.71
N ARG A 297 -20.23 14.45 -2.68
CA ARG A 297 -20.76 14.01 -1.38
C ARG A 297 -22.26 13.61 -1.49
N LEU A 298 -22.98 13.49 -0.38
CA LEU A 298 -24.42 13.22 -0.42
C LEU A 298 -25.19 14.49 -0.78
N PHE A 299 -26.39 14.33 -1.35
CA PHE A 299 -27.27 15.47 -1.67
C PHE A 299 -27.53 16.38 -0.46
N SER A 300 -27.60 15.81 0.74
CA SER A 300 -27.79 16.54 2.00
C SER A 300 -26.67 17.54 2.29
N ASP A 301 -25.46 17.29 1.81
CA ASP A 301 -24.30 18.17 2.05
C ASP A 301 -24.35 19.46 1.22
N TYR A 302 -25.13 19.46 0.14
CA TYR A 302 -25.22 20.59 -0.80
C TYR A 302 -26.57 21.32 -0.76
N LEU A 303 -27.53 20.81 0.00
CA LEU A 303 -28.88 21.37 0.09
C LEU A 303 -29.05 22.10 1.43
N PRO A 304 -29.16 23.44 1.44
CA PRO A 304 -29.51 24.19 2.64
C PRO A 304 -30.85 23.72 3.21
N ASP A 305 -30.93 23.62 4.53
CA ASP A 305 -32.13 23.20 5.28
C ASP A 305 -32.70 21.85 4.81
N PHE A 306 -31.83 20.92 4.40
CA PHE A 306 -32.21 19.59 3.92
C PHE A 306 -33.20 18.90 4.86
N ASP A 307 -32.94 18.94 6.18
CA ASP A 307 -33.77 18.30 7.21
C ASP A 307 -35.20 18.88 7.29
N GLN A 308 -35.44 20.07 6.74
CA GLN A 308 -36.74 20.73 6.70
C GLN A 308 -37.50 20.48 5.39
N LYS A 309 -36.85 19.88 4.39
CA LYS A 309 -37.46 19.65 3.07
C LYS A 309 -38.32 18.39 3.06
N PRO A 310 -39.48 18.39 2.38
CA PRO A 310 -40.28 17.20 2.21
C PRO A 310 -39.54 16.20 1.31
N LEU A 311 -38.96 15.15 1.91
CA LEU A 311 -38.30 14.08 1.18
C LEU A 311 -39.33 13.02 0.75
N ARG A 312 -39.36 12.67 -0.54
CA ARG A 312 -40.20 11.58 -1.04
C ARG A 312 -39.41 10.58 -1.88
N ARG A 313 -39.45 9.32 -1.45
CA ARG A 313 -38.88 8.17 -2.17
C ARG A 313 -39.76 7.78 -3.36
N ILE A 314 -39.17 7.73 -4.55
CA ILE A 314 -39.77 7.18 -5.77
C ILE A 314 -39.12 5.85 -6.15
N TYR A 315 -37.79 5.75 -6.05
CA TYR A 315 -37.01 4.56 -6.40
C TYR A 315 -35.72 4.45 -5.56
N GLY A 316 -35.21 3.24 -5.38
CA GLY A 316 -34.02 2.97 -4.57
C GLY A 316 -34.28 2.99 -3.05
N ASN A 317 -33.28 2.55 -2.29
CA ASN A 317 -33.40 2.38 -0.84
C ASN A 317 -33.05 3.64 -0.03
N ARG A 318 -32.29 4.57 -0.62
CA ARG A 318 -31.82 5.82 -0.01
C ARG A 318 -31.59 6.90 -1.07
N PRO A 319 -31.56 8.19 -0.69
CA PRO A 319 -31.14 9.27 -1.59
C PRO A 319 -29.72 9.03 -2.10
N LYS A 320 -29.51 9.18 -3.41
CA LYS A 320 -28.19 9.04 -4.06
C LYS A 320 -28.11 9.86 -5.35
N ALA A 321 -26.89 10.18 -5.75
CA ALA A 321 -26.60 10.79 -7.05
C ALA A 321 -26.49 9.71 -8.13
N GLU A 322 -27.36 9.76 -9.12
CA GLU A 322 -27.42 8.79 -10.22
C GLU A 322 -27.23 9.48 -11.56
N ARG A 323 -26.71 8.74 -12.55
CA ARG A 323 -26.54 9.22 -13.92
C ARG A 323 -25.78 10.55 -14.01
N PRO A 324 -24.59 10.66 -13.39
CA PRO A 324 -23.80 11.89 -13.48
C PRO A 324 -23.49 12.21 -14.94
N LYS A 325 -23.60 13.48 -15.31
CA LYS A 325 -23.22 14.02 -16.62
C LYS A 325 -22.53 15.38 -16.43
N VAL A 326 -21.30 15.48 -16.91
CA VAL A 326 -20.47 16.68 -16.78
C VAL A 326 -20.47 17.48 -18.07
N LEU A 327 -20.81 18.77 -17.96
CA LEU A 327 -20.58 19.75 -19.01
C LEU A 327 -19.20 20.38 -18.82
N THR A 328 -18.40 20.34 -19.86
CA THR A 328 -17.10 21.03 -19.92
C THR A 328 -17.23 22.32 -20.71
N ILE A 329 -16.68 23.42 -20.18
CA ILE A 329 -16.55 24.71 -20.85
C ILE A 329 -15.06 25.05 -20.86
N ASP A 330 -14.53 25.41 -22.03
CA ASP A 330 -13.10 25.71 -22.23
C ASP A 330 -12.15 24.62 -21.70
N GLY A 331 -12.53 23.35 -21.90
CA GLY A 331 -11.74 22.19 -21.47
C GLY A 331 -11.75 21.93 -19.96
N ARG A 332 -12.60 22.61 -19.19
CA ARG A 332 -12.73 22.45 -17.73
C ARG A 332 -14.16 22.01 -17.36
N PRO A 333 -14.35 21.14 -16.36
CA PRO A 333 -15.68 20.77 -15.90
C PRO A 333 -16.34 21.97 -15.21
N ALA A 334 -17.54 22.34 -15.66
CA ALA A 334 -18.22 23.57 -15.25
C ALA A 334 -19.60 23.33 -14.62
N TYR A 335 -20.33 22.31 -15.07
CA TYR A 335 -21.61 21.92 -14.51
C TYR A 335 -21.73 20.40 -14.41
N LEU A 336 -22.36 19.94 -13.33
CA LEU A 336 -22.71 18.54 -13.10
C LEU A 336 -24.23 18.40 -13.05
N TYR A 337 -24.75 17.46 -13.83
CA TYR A 337 -26.16 17.10 -13.87
C TYR A 337 -26.34 15.68 -13.31
N VAL A 338 -27.25 15.52 -12.37
CA VAL A 338 -27.52 14.22 -11.70
C VAL A 338 -29.01 14.03 -11.49
N ALA A 339 -29.46 12.78 -11.54
CA ALA A 339 -30.79 12.37 -11.12
C ALA A 339 -30.76 11.78 -9.71
N SER A 340 -31.95 11.58 -9.14
CA SER A 340 -32.10 10.84 -7.89
C SER A 340 -33.44 10.11 -7.85
N GLY A 341 -33.44 8.91 -7.25
CA GLY A 341 -34.66 8.18 -6.88
C GLY A 341 -35.51 8.84 -5.79
N PHE A 342 -35.05 9.96 -5.27
CA PHE A 342 -35.71 10.74 -4.22
C PHE A 342 -35.96 12.15 -4.73
N THR A 343 -37.08 12.73 -4.31
CA THR A 343 -37.39 14.14 -4.53
C THR A 343 -37.21 14.90 -3.23
N TYR A 344 -36.58 16.06 -3.33
CA TYR A 344 -36.23 16.93 -2.19
C TYR A 344 -37.23 18.09 -2.01
N ASP A 345 -38.39 17.98 -2.68
CA ASP A 345 -39.50 18.94 -2.64
C ASP A 345 -40.88 18.25 -2.53
N GLY A 346 -40.90 16.94 -2.25
CA GLY A 346 -42.09 16.14 -2.02
C GLY A 346 -42.86 15.73 -3.28
N THR A 347 -42.36 16.09 -4.46
CA THR A 347 -43.02 15.78 -5.73
C THR A 347 -43.10 14.28 -6.00
N SER A 348 -44.10 13.87 -6.79
CA SER A 348 -44.38 12.46 -7.08
C SER A 348 -43.51 11.84 -8.17
N ARG A 349 -42.56 12.60 -8.74
CA ARG A 349 -41.78 12.19 -9.91
C ARG A 349 -40.35 12.67 -9.80
N CYS A 350 -39.42 11.83 -10.25
CA CYS A 350 -38.00 12.14 -10.26
C CYS A 350 -37.71 13.29 -11.23
N MET A 351 -36.70 14.08 -10.89
CA MET A 351 -36.24 15.23 -11.67
C MET A 351 -34.73 15.14 -11.86
N ASN A 352 -34.19 15.94 -12.78
CA ASN A 352 -32.75 16.10 -12.94
C ASN A 352 -32.31 17.39 -12.25
N HIS A 353 -31.19 17.33 -11.53
CA HIS A 353 -30.63 18.43 -10.76
C HIS A 353 -29.36 18.97 -11.42
N ALA A 354 -29.12 20.28 -11.30
CA ALA A 354 -27.90 20.93 -11.73
C ALA A 354 -27.07 21.38 -10.52
N PHE A 355 -25.77 21.22 -10.66
CA PHE A 355 -24.74 21.76 -9.79
C PHE A 355 -23.76 22.55 -10.65
N LYS A 356 -23.35 23.71 -10.17
CA LYS A 356 -22.25 24.47 -10.76
C LYS A 356 -20.94 24.01 -10.11
N ILE A 357 -19.89 23.84 -10.89
CA ILE A 357 -18.55 23.46 -10.43
C ILE A 357 -17.68 24.71 -10.48
N ASN A 358 -17.48 25.36 -9.33
CA ASN A 358 -16.73 26.62 -9.23
C ASN A 358 -15.23 26.37 -9.03
N LEU A 359 -14.57 25.75 -10.02
CA LEU A 359 -13.15 25.43 -9.93
C LEU A 359 -12.27 26.69 -9.93
N PRO A 360 -11.22 26.76 -9.09
CA PRO A 360 -10.16 27.75 -9.25
C PRO A 360 -9.46 27.63 -10.61
N PRO A 361 -8.83 28.71 -11.13
CA PRO A 361 -8.25 28.74 -12.48
C PRO A 361 -7.12 27.73 -12.74
N ASP A 362 -6.36 27.33 -11.72
CA ASP A 362 -5.13 26.53 -11.91
C ASP A 362 -5.25 25.09 -11.38
N VAL A 363 -6.45 24.70 -10.95
CA VAL A 363 -6.71 23.36 -10.41
C VAL A 363 -6.89 22.33 -11.53
N GLY A 364 -6.29 21.15 -11.37
CA GLY A 364 -6.38 20.00 -12.28
C GLY A 364 -7.12 18.78 -11.67
N PRO A 365 -7.35 17.71 -12.46
CA PRO A 365 -8.09 16.52 -12.03
C PRO A 365 -7.32 15.58 -11.12
N THR A 366 -6.00 15.64 -11.14
CA THR A 366 -5.17 14.87 -10.23
C THR A 366 -5.27 15.51 -8.85
N PRO A 367 -5.26 14.73 -7.76
CA PRO A 367 -5.09 15.31 -6.45
C PRO A 367 -3.85 16.21 -6.52
N GLU A 368 -3.98 17.48 -6.15
CA GLU A 368 -2.80 18.27 -5.85
C GLU A 368 -2.13 17.57 -4.66
N VAL A 369 -1.21 16.64 -4.94
CA VAL A 369 0.01 16.61 -4.15
C VAL A 369 0.48 18.04 -4.29
N SER A 370 0.51 18.80 -3.19
CA SER A 370 1.01 20.16 -3.25
C SER A 370 2.46 20.08 -3.74
N ALA A 371 2.64 20.11 -5.05
CA ALA A 371 3.82 20.59 -5.72
C ALA A 371 3.79 22.09 -5.53
N ALA A 372 3.85 22.52 -4.26
CA ALA A 372 4.71 23.61 -3.96
C ALA A 372 6.04 23.21 -4.59
N VAL A 373 6.37 23.87 -5.69
CA VAL A 373 7.75 24.19 -6.01
C VAL A 373 8.25 25.06 -4.84
N SER A 374 8.39 24.40 -3.69
CA SER A 374 9.32 24.74 -2.65
C SER A 374 10.65 24.43 -3.28
N THR A 375 11.41 25.47 -3.57
CA THR A 375 12.82 25.41 -3.92
C THR A 375 13.70 24.91 -2.75
N ASN A 376 13.12 24.17 -1.80
CA ASN A 376 13.80 23.22 -0.91
C ASN A 376 13.25 21.83 -1.20
N ALA A 377 14.11 20.92 -1.67
CA ALA A 377 13.78 19.50 -1.82
C ALA A 377 13.20 18.96 -0.51
N LYS A 378 11.96 18.48 -0.53
CA LYS A 378 11.33 17.87 0.65
C LYS A 378 12.08 16.56 0.94
N ARG A 379 12.60 16.41 2.16
CA ARG A 379 13.30 15.18 2.58
C ARG A 379 12.32 14.00 2.59
N PRO A 380 12.71 12.81 2.09
CA PRO A 380 11.81 11.66 2.00
C PRO A 380 11.49 11.08 3.39
N ASN A 381 10.34 10.44 3.56
CA ASN A 381 10.11 9.57 4.71
C ASN A 381 10.99 8.32 4.59
N ILE A 382 11.32 7.70 5.71
CA ILE A 382 12.12 6.47 5.74
C ILE A 382 11.42 5.45 6.65
N VAL A 383 11.10 4.28 6.10
CA VAL A 383 10.66 3.11 6.86
C VAL A 383 11.78 2.08 6.85
N PHE A 384 12.36 1.84 8.02
CA PHE A 384 13.28 0.72 8.24
C PHE A 384 12.54 -0.42 8.94
N PHE A 385 12.19 -1.42 8.15
CA PHE A 385 11.47 -2.62 8.58
C PHE A 385 12.49 -3.72 8.88
N LEU A 386 12.83 -3.89 10.16
CA LEU A 386 13.83 -4.85 10.62
C LEU A 386 13.15 -6.04 11.32
N VAL A 387 13.33 -7.22 10.76
CA VAL A 387 12.83 -8.49 11.32
C VAL A 387 13.90 -9.10 12.23
N ASP A 388 13.47 -9.77 13.29
CA ASP A 388 14.35 -10.46 14.24
C ASP A 388 14.52 -11.93 13.83
N ASP A 389 15.77 -12.42 13.77
CA ASP A 389 16.08 -13.84 13.55
C ASP A 389 15.56 -14.45 12.23
N MET A 390 15.26 -13.64 11.22
CA MET A 390 14.80 -14.11 9.92
C MET A 390 15.98 -14.50 9.03
N GLY A 391 16.03 -15.78 8.63
CA GLY A 391 17.04 -16.28 7.71
C GLY A 391 16.86 -15.81 6.27
N TRP A 392 17.93 -15.92 5.48
CA TRP A 392 17.97 -15.53 4.06
C TRP A 392 16.94 -16.25 3.17
N GLN A 393 16.44 -17.40 3.61
CA GLN A 393 15.49 -18.24 2.90
C GLN A 393 14.12 -18.33 3.57
N ASP A 394 13.90 -17.60 4.67
CA ASP A 394 12.66 -17.58 5.45
C ASP A 394 11.58 -16.70 4.79
N THR A 395 11.38 -16.85 3.49
CA THR A 395 10.47 -16.03 2.67
C THR A 395 10.10 -16.81 1.40
N SER A 396 8.96 -16.51 0.81
CA SER A 396 8.61 -17.02 -0.53
C SER A 396 9.43 -16.38 -1.66
N LEU A 397 10.02 -15.20 -1.43
CA LEU A 397 10.85 -14.50 -2.39
C LEU A 397 12.24 -15.18 -2.52
N PRO A 398 12.61 -15.76 -3.66
CA PRO A 398 13.90 -16.40 -3.82
C PRO A 398 15.03 -15.36 -3.85
N PHE A 399 15.87 -15.33 -2.82
CA PHE A 399 17.12 -14.55 -2.84
C PHE A 399 18.29 -15.32 -3.47
N HIS A 400 18.20 -16.65 -3.48
CA HIS A 400 19.14 -17.49 -4.21
C HIS A 400 18.80 -17.50 -5.71
N THR A 401 19.75 -17.95 -6.53
CA THR A 401 19.54 -18.11 -7.99
C THR A 401 18.46 -19.14 -8.30
N GLU A 402 18.25 -20.10 -7.40
CA GLU A 402 17.20 -21.11 -7.50
C GLU A 402 16.19 -20.96 -6.36
N THR A 403 14.91 -21.23 -6.66
CA THR A 403 13.86 -21.32 -5.64
C THR A 403 14.08 -22.56 -4.77
N THR A 404 14.30 -22.34 -3.47
CA THR A 404 14.55 -23.41 -2.49
C THR A 404 13.25 -24.08 -2.03
N ALA A 405 13.37 -25.18 -1.27
CA ALA A 405 12.21 -25.84 -0.67
C ALA A 405 11.48 -24.95 0.35
N LEU A 406 12.21 -24.06 1.04
CA LEU A 406 11.61 -23.11 1.98
C LEU A 406 10.81 -22.04 1.24
N ASN A 407 11.34 -21.50 0.13
CA ASN A 407 10.61 -20.50 -0.66
C ASN A 407 9.28 -21.03 -1.21
N ARG A 408 9.19 -22.33 -1.52
CA ARG A 408 7.93 -22.93 -2.01
C ARG A 408 6.90 -23.15 -0.91
N GLN A 409 7.34 -23.19 0.36
CA GLN A 409 6.49 -23.53 1.50
C GLN A 409 6.05 -22.29 2.27
N TYR A 410 6.90 -21.28 2.42
CA TYR A 410 6.54 -20.01 3.05
C TYR A 410 5.68 -19.14 2.13
N ARG A 411 4.91 -18.20 2.72
CA ARG A 411 4.05 -17.27 2.00
C ARG A 411 4.33 -15.84 2.47
N THR A 412 5.01 -15.05 1.64
CA THR A 412 5.32 -13.64 1.92
C THR A 412 5.03 -12.76 0.68
N PRO A 413 3.77 -12.65 0.25
CA PRO A 413 3.41 -11.92 -0.96
C PRO A 413 3.71 -10.41 -0.90
N ASN A 414 3.74 -9.80 0.29
CA ASN A 414 4.06 -8.38 0.41
C ASN A 414 5.55 -8.11 0.26
N MET A 415 6.42 -9.02 0.70
CA MET A 415 7.85 -9.00 0.38
C MET A 415 8.10 -9.15 -1.12
N GLU A 416 7.38 -10.07 -1.79
CA GLU A 416 7.47 -10.21 -3.25
C GLU A 416 7.05 -8.93 -3.97
N ARG A 417 5.94 -8.31 -3.54
CA ARG A 417 5.50 -7.01 -4.06
C ARG A 417 6.52 -5.91 -3.82
N LEU A 418 7.08 -5.82 -2.61
CA LEU A 418 8.12 -4.84 -2.30
C LEU A 418 9.36 -5.02 -3.19
N ALA A 419 9.76 -6.25 -3.46
CA ALA A 419 10.87 -6.55 -4.36
C ALA A 419 10.53 -6.25 -5.83
N ALA A 420 9.28 -6.48 -6.26
CA ALA A 420 8.81 -6.14 -7.60
C ALA A 420 8.83 -4.62 -7.85
N ASP A 421 8.57 -3.82 -6.81
CA ASP A 421 8.61 -2.36 -6.88
C ASP A 421 10.00 -1.77 -6.60
N GLY A 422 10.94 -2.58 -6.12
CA GLY A 422 12.22 -2.12 -5.58
C GLY A 422 13.42 -2.88 -6.13
N MET A 423 14.50 -2.86 -5.34
CA MET A 423 15.76 -3.56 -5.60
C MET A 423 16.02 -4.59 -4.49
N LYS A 424 16.34 -5.82 -4.90
CA LYS A 424 16.75 -6.90 -3.99
C LYS A 424 18.28 -7.03 -3.94
N PHE A 425 18.85 -7.11 -2.74
CA PHE A 425 20.27 -7.42 -2.54
C PHE A 425 20.42 -8.89 -2.19
N THR A 426 21.16 -9.63 -3.03
CA THR A 426 21.37 -11.08 -2.82
C THR A 426 22.53 -11.36 -1.85
N GLN A 427 23.37 -10.37 -1.54
CA GLN A 427 24.54 -10.51 -0.68
C GLN A 427 24.56 -9.46 0.45
N ALA A 428 23.44 -9.27 1.15
CA ALA A 428 23.39 -8.42 2.33
C ALA A 428 23.77 -9.19 3.60
N TYR A 429 24.54 -8.53 4.47
CA TYR A 429 25.05 -9.14 5.69
C TYR A 429 24.71 -8.31 6.93
N ALA A 430 24.54 -9.01 8.05
CA ALA A 430 24.44 -8.47 9.38
C ALA A 430 25.54 -9.07 10.27
N CYS A 431 25.60 -8.70 11.55
CA CYS A 431 26.33 -9.52 12.51
C CYS A 431 25.60 -10.85 12.74
N ALA A 432 26.29 -11.86 13.27
CA ALA A 432 25.66 -13.16 13.51
C ALA A 432 24.66 -13.15 14.70
N ILE A 433 24.51 -12.03 15.41
CA ILE A 433 23.62 -11.92 16.57
C ILE A 433 23.07 -10.49 16.71
N CYS A 434 21.94 -10.37 17.42
CA CYS A 434 21.07 -9.20 17.46
C CYS A 434 21.71 -7.88 17.93
N SER A 435 22.15 -7.75 19.19
CA SER A 435 22.64 -6.46 19.72
C SER A 435 23.79 -5.83 18.90
N PRO A 436 24.82 -6.57 18.46
CA PRO A 436 25.87 -6.02 17.59
C PRO A 436 25.32 -5.42 16.30
N THR A 437 24.42 -6.14 15.60
CA THR A 437 23.77 -5.62 14.39
C THR A 437 22.99 -4.34 14.68
N ARG A 438 22.17 -4.37 15.74
CA ARG A 438 21.28 -3.26 16.10
C ARG A 438 22.06 -2.00 16.49
N ILE A 439 23.24 -2.15 17.08
CA ILE A 439 24.11 -1.02 17.43
C ILE A 439 24.93 -0.55 16.22
N SER A 440 25.30 -1.45 15.32
CA SER A 440 26.06 -1.11 14.12
C SER A 440 25.30 -0.15 13.20
N TRP A 441 24.01 -0.39 12.90
CA TRP A 441 23.23 0.55 12.08
C TRP A 441 22.91 1.87 12.82
N MET A 442 22.83 1.84 14.15
CA MET A 442 22.59 3.03 14.97
C MET A 442 23.78 3.99 14.98
N THR A 443 25.01 3.48 14.81
CA THR A 443 26.24 4.23 15.06
C THR A 443 27.17 4.31 13.85
N GLY A 444 26.97 3.45 12.85
CA GLY A 444 27.87 3.27 11.72
C GLY A 444 29.20 2.62 12.10
N MET A 445 29.35 2.14 13.33
CA MET A 445 30.55 1.42 13.78
C MET A 445 30.38 -0.07 13.55
N ASN A 446 31.46 -0.74 13.14
CA ASN A 446 31.49 -2.20 13.10
C ASN A 446 31.49 -2.78 14.53
N ALA A 447 31.02 -4.02 14.66
CA ALA A 447 30.96 -4.71 15.93
C ALA A 447 32.29 -4.81 16.69
N ALA A 448 33.39 -4.98 15.95
CA ALA A 448 34.73 -5.02 16.51
C ALA A 448 35.14 -3.69 17.16
N ARG A 449 34.74 -2.55 16.57
CA ARG A 449 35.03 -1.21 17.08
C ARG A 449 34.17 -0.85 18.27
N HIS A 450 32.85 -1.04 18.15
CA HIS A 450 31.94 -0.63 19.21
C HIS A 450 31.99 -1.57 20.42
N GLY A 451 32.57 -2.75 20.30
CA GLY A 451 32.82 -3.67 21.41
C GLY A 451 31.58 -4.32 22.02
N VAL A 452 30.36 -4.00 21.58
CA VAL A 452 29.14 -4.75 21.92
C VAL A 452 29.04 -6.00 21.03
N THR A 453 29.81 -7.05 21.31
CA THR A 453 29.99 -8.19 20.40
C THR A 453 29.08 -9.38 20.67
N CYS A 454 28.22 -9.32 21.69
CA CYS A 454 27.17 -10.31 21.97
C CYS A 454 25.89 -9.62 22.47
N TRP A 455 24.83 -10.40 22.69
CA TRP A 455 23.55 -9.87 23.16
C TRP A 455 23.62 -9.35 24.60
N THR A 456 22.88 -8.28 24.88
CA THR A 456 22.85 -7.63 26.21
C THR A 456 21.48 -7.80 26.87
N LEU A 457 21.37 -7.71 28.19
CA LEU A 457 20.07 -7.69 28.87
C LEU A 457 20.16 -7.15 30.30
N ARG A 458 21.07 -7.72 31.08
CA ARG A 458 21.23 -7.40 32.51
C ARG A 458 22.51 -6.60 32.69
N LYS A 459 22.41 -5.49 33.41
CA LYS A 459 23.55 -4.62 33.66
C LYS A 459 24.68 -5.38 34.33
N ASP A 460 25.89 -5.24 33.79
CA ASP A 460 27.13 -5.86 34.28
C ASP A 460 27.09 -7.40 34.31
N VAL A 461 26.23 -8.02 33.49
CA VAL A 461 26.15 -9.48 33.34
C VAL A 461 26.32 -9.88 31.87
N SER A 462 27.40 -10.61 31.59
CA SER A 462 27.62 -11.24 30.29
C SER A 462 26.74 -12.50 30.13
N PRO A 463 26.21 -12.79 28.92
CA PRO A 463 25.50 -14.03 28.65
C PRO A 463 26.45 -15.22 28.41
N SER A 464 27.75 -14.97 28.29
CA SER A 464 28.75 -15.99 28.01
C SER A 464 28.80 -17.08 29.07
N GLY A 465 28.98 -18.32 28.59
CA GLY A 465 29.22 -19.48 29.43
C GLY A 465 30.69 -19.62 29.84
N LYS A 466 30.97 -20.69 30.60
CA LYS A 466 32.35 -21.08 30.92
C LYS A 466 32.96 -21.86 29.76
N HIS A 467 34.17 -21.52 29.35
CA HIS A 467 34.98 -22.31 28.42
C HIS A 467 36.18 -22.93 29.15
N PRO A 468 36.63 -24.16 28.83
CA PRO A 468 37.75 -24.80 29.53
C PRO A 468 39.06 -24.01 29.42
N ASN A 469 39.38 -23.50 28.22
CA ASN A 469 40.70 -22.94 27.92
C ASN A 469 40.72 -21.42 27.72
N LEU A 470 39.55 -20.80 27.56
CA LEU A 470 39.42 -19.40 27.21
C LEU A 470 38.61 -18.67 28.27
N GLN A 471 38.96 -17.41 28.48
CA GLN A 471 38.19 -16.42 29.20
C GLN A 471 37.71 -15.36 28.20
N GLU A 472 36.46 -14.94 28.35
CA GLU A 472 35.88 -13.86 27.55
C GLU A 472 36.66 -12.55 27.77
N PRO A 473 36.87 -11.73 26.73
CA PRO A 473 37.49 -10.42 26.91
C PRO A 473 36.60 -9.45 27.70
N THR A 474 37.16 -8.30 28.10
CA THR A 474 36.33 -7.15 28.46
C THR A 474 35.70 -6.59 27.19
N TRP A 475 34.37 -6.55 27.15
CA TRP A 475 33.57 -6.05 26.03
C TRP A 475 32.44 -5.16 26.56
N ASN A 476 31.78 -4.39 25.69
CA ASN A 476 30.74 -3.43 26.07
C ASN A 476 29.38 -4.12 26.34
N LEU A 477 29.35 -4.96 27.37
CA LEU A 477 28.20 -5.80 27.73
C LEU A 477 26.94 -5.03 28.17
N ASN A 478 27.07 -3.74 28.49
CA ASN A 478 25.93 -2.87 28.80
C ASN A 478 25.32 -2.21 27.56
N GLY A 479 25.92 -2.38 26.38
CA GLY A 479 25.39 -1.90 25.11
C GLY A 479 25.75 -0.44 24.79
N LEU A 480 24.81 0.29 24.21
CA LEU A 480 24.95 1.66 23.74
C LEU A 480 24.59 2.68 24.83
N SER A 481 25.30 3.81 24.87
CA SER A 481 24.97 4.96 25.71
C SER A 481 25.04 6.26 24.90
N PRO A 482 24.06 7.18 25.03
CA PRO A 482 24.14 8.51 24.47
C PRO A 482 25.01 9.46 25.32
N VAL A 483 25.37 9.05 26.54
CA VAL A 483 26.15 9.85 27.50
C VAL A 483 27.46 9.16 27.87
N ALA A 484 28.50 9.96 28.09
CA ALA A 484 29.82 9.48 28.49
C ALA A 484 29.82 8.90 29.91
N GLY A 485 30.80 8.05 30.20
CA GLY A 485 31.11 7.60 31.56
C GLY A 485 30.22 6.48 32.10
N ILE A 486 29.32 5.90 31.29
CA ILE A 486 28.58 4.69 31.67
C ILE A 486 29.51 3.48 31.47
N PRO A 487 29.78 2.68 32.52
CA PRO A 487 30.69 1.53 32.40
C PRO A 487 30.21 0.50 31.38
N ASN A 488 31.15 -0.12 30.67
CA ASN A 488 30.92 -1.20 29.70
C ASN A 488 29.89 -0.86 28.61
N THR A 489 29.78 0.42 28.23
CA THR A 489 28.96 0.86 27.10
C THR A 489 29.82 1.50 26.03
N VAL A 490 29.38 1.39 24.77
CA VAL A 490 29.87 2.27 23.71
C VAL A 490 29.13 3.59 23.77
N GLN A 491 29.87 4.70 23.79
CA GLN A 491 29.28 6.02 23.61
C GLN A 491 29.26 6.37 22.13
N ALA A 492 28.11 6.75 21.59
CA ALA A 492 28.01 7.21 20.20
C ALA A 492 26.88 8.21 19.99
N THR A 493 27.07 9.09 19.01
CA THR A 493 25.96 9.84 18.40
C THR A 493 25.19 8.88 17.51
N THR A 494 23.87 8.80 17.68
CA THR A 494 23.05 7.81 17.00
C THR A 494 22.36 8.38 15.76
N LEU A 495 22.07 7.52 14.79
CA LEU A 495 21.33 7.87 13.58
C LEU A 495 19.96 8.50 13.88
N PRO A 496 19.11 7.97 14.79
CA PRO A 496 17.86 8.62 15.13
C PRO A 496 18.08 10.02 15.73
N SER A 497 19.12 10.22 16.55
CA SER A 497 19.44 11.55 17.09
C SER A 497 19.81 12.55 15.99
N LEU A 498 20.50 12.10 14.93
CA LEU A 498 20.84 12.94 13.78
C LEU A 498 19.59 13.26 12.94
N LEU A 499 18.75 12.25 12.67
CA LEU A 499 17.48 12.41 11.97
C LEU A 499 16.54 13.37 12.72
N GLN A 500 16.38 13.19 14.03
CA GLN A 500 15.57 14.06 14.89
C GLN A 500 16.05 15.52 14.82
N LYS A 501 17.36 15.75 14.97
CA LYS A 501 17.96 17.10 14.86
C LYS A 501 17.76 17.72 13.47
N SER A 502 17.65 16.89 12.44
CA SER A 502 17.38 17.33 11.06
C SER A 502 15.89 17.58 10.77
N GLY A 503 15.00 17.39 11.75
CA GLY A 503 13.57 17.70 11.64
C GLY A 503 12.66 16.50 11.36
N TYR A 504 13.20 15.27 11.34
CA TYR A 504 12.37 14.08 11.22
C TYR A 504 11.57 13.82 12.50
N LYS A 505 10.32 13.37 12.34
CA LYS A 505 9.61 12.65 13.39
C LYS A 505 10.20 11.24 13.50
N THR A 506 10.84 10.93 14.62
CA THR A 506 11.53 9.64 14.81
C THR A 506 10.67 8.69 15.65
N ILE A 507 10.32 7.55 15.06
CA ILE A 507 9.33 6.61 15.59
C ILE A 507 9.97 5.23 15.75
N HIS A 508 10.03 4.73 16.97
CA HIS A 508 10.47 3.38 17.30
C HIS A 508 9.27 2.51 17.69
N ILE A 509 9.10 1.37 17.01
CA ILE A 509 8.06 0.37 17.31
C ILE A 509 8.71 -1.01 17.44
N GLY A 510 8.52 -1.68 18.59
CA GLY A 510 8.90 -3.08 18.79
C GLY A 510 10.23 -3.30 19.53
N LYS A 511 11.10 -4.17 19.03
CA LYS A 511 12.33 -4.60 19.70
C LYS A 511 13.45 -3.55 19.59
N ALA A 512 13.82 -2.97 20.73
CA ALA A 512 14.96 -2.05 20.84
C ALA A 512 16.29 -2.82 21.00
N HIS A 513 16.53 -3.37 22.20
CA HIS A 513 17.71 -4.22 22.51
C HIS A 513 19.08 -3.54 22.32
N PHE A 514 19.14 -2.23 22.56
CA PHE A 514 20.37 -1.42 22.40
C PHE A 514 21.22 -1.34 23.67
N GLY A 515 20.63 -1.49 24.85
CA GLY A 515 21.31 -1.36 26.13
C GLY A 515 20.73 -2.28 27.19
N ALA A 516 21.57 -2.64 28.18
CA ALA A 516 21.15 -3.48 29.29
C ALA A 516 20.16 -2.74 30.22
N LYS A 517 19.31 -3.50 30.91
CA LYS A 517 18.31 -2.95 31.83
C LYS A 517 18.95 -2.07 32.91
N GLY A 518 18.43 -0.87 33.12
CA GLY A 518 18.99 0.14 34.04
C GLY A 518 20.17 0.93 33.48
N THR A 519 20.37 0.92 32.15
CA THR A 519 21.36 1.75 31.46
C THR A 519 20.65 2.69 30.49
N PRO A 520 21.22 3.86 30.15
CA PRO A 520 20.52 4.85 29.33
C PRO A 520 20.03 4.32 27.97
N GLY A 521 20.77 3.40 27.34
CA GLY A 521 20.40 2.82 26.06
C GLY A 521 19.25 1.82 26.10
N GLU A 522 18.69 1.51 27.27
CA GLU A 522 17.50 0.65 27.37
C GLU A 522 16.24 1.31 26.80
N ASP A 523 16.17 2.65 26.84
CA ASP A 523 15.04 3.43 26.34
C ASP A 523 15.43 4.12 25.01
N PRO A 524 14.84 3.71 23.87
CA PRO A 524 14.98 4.38 22.58
C PRO A 524 14.82 5.90 22.63
N LYS A 525 14.03 6.47 23.54
CA LYS A 525 13.88 7.93 23.64
C LYS A 525 15.20 8.65 23.98
N ASN A 526 16.06 8.00 24.77
CA ASN A 526 17.38 8.54 25.09
C ASN A 526 18.35 8.49 23.88
N LEU A 527 18.00 7.71 22.85
CA LEU A 527 18.81 7.48 21.65
C LEU A 527 18.29 8.27 20.44
N GLY A 528 17.42 9.26 20.66
CA GLY A 528 16.95 10.19 19.63
C GLY A 528 15.66 9.77 18.92
N PHE A 529 14.87 8.89 19.52
CA PHE A 529 13.50 8.63 19.07
C PHE A 529 12.48 9.51 19.83
N ASP A 530 11.58 10.18 19.12
CA ASP A 530 10.48 10.94 19.72
C ASP A 530 9.42 10.02 20.34
N VAL A 531 9.19 8.88 19.68
CA VAL A 531 8.18 7.89 20.06
C VAL A 531 8.86 6.55 20.29
N ASN A 532 8.51 5.90 21.39
CA ASN A 532 8.89 4.53 21.71
C ASN A 532 7.64 3.76 22.11
N ILE A 533 7.27 2.76 21.33
CA ILE A 533 6.23 1.79 21.65
C ILE A 533 6.88 0.40 21.69
N ALA A 534 6.66 -0.33 22.78
CA ALA A 534 7.20 -1.66 23.04
C ALA A 534 8.73 -1.81 23.17
N GLY A 535 9.52 -0.76 22.97
CA GLY A 535 10.99 -0.83 23.08
C GLY A 535 11.51 -0.82 24.51
N HIS A 536 12.36 -1.79 24.83
CA HIS A 536 13.11 -1.87 26.09
C HIS A 536 14.39 -2.72 25.94
N ALA A 537 15.08 -2.98 27.06
CA ALA A 537 16.33 -3.75 27.11
C ALA A 537 16.25 -5.18 26.56
N ALA A 538 15.07 -5.82 26.54
CA ALA A 538 15.02 -7.24 26.22
C ALA A 538 15.10 -7.55 24.73
N GLY A 539 15.80 -8.64 24.43
CA GLY A 539 16.05 -9.11 23.07
C GLY A 539 14.98 -10.00 22.45
N GLY A 540 13.84 -10.18 23.12
CA GLY A 540 12.74 -11.03 22.69
C GLY A 540 11.50 -10.76 23.55
N PRO A 541 10.32 -11.24 23.14
CA PRO A 541 9.09 -11.00 23.90
C PRO A 541 8.84 -12.08 24.95
N GLY A 542 7.98 -11.76 25.93
CA GLY A 542 7.50 -12.71 26.93
C GLY A 542 6.51 -13.71 26.34
N SER A 543 5.62 -13.19 25.49
CA SER A 543 4.69 -13.92 24.63
C SER A 543 4.34 -13.07 23.40
N TYR A 544 3.91 -13.72 22.32
CA TYR A 544 3.29 -13.07 21.17
C TYR A 544 1.77 -12.87 21.32
N HIS A 545 1.13 -13.42 22.35
CA HIS A 545 -0.33 -13.35 22.47
C HIS A 545 -0.81 -12.30 23.46
N GLY A 546 -1.77 -11.47 23.03
CA GLY A 546 -2.46 -10.49 23.88
C GLY A 546 -3.23 -11.13 25.03
N LYS A 547 -3.79 -12.34 24.84
CA LYS A 547 -4.40 -13.17 25.90
C LYS A 547 -3.42 -13.55 27.02
N HIS A 548 -2.12 -13.50 26.75
CA HIS A 548 -1.05 -13.69 27.74
C HIS A 548 -0.41 -12.36 28.16
N ASN A 549 -1.02 -11.22 27.80
CA ASN A 549 -0.56 -9.87 28.04
C ASN A 549 0.85 -9.61 27.50
N PHE A 550 1.25 -10.33 26.44
CA PHE A 550 2.63 -10.35 25.92
C PHE A 550 3.71 -10.61 26.99
N SER A 551 3.31 -11.17 28.13
CA SER A 551 4.14 -11.34 29.33
C SER A 551 4.84 -12.69 29.28
N ALA A 552 5.93 -12.85 30.02
CA ALA A 552 6.56 -14.16 30.22
C ALA A 552 5.88 -14.97 31.35
N ALA A 553 4.95 -14.35 32.09
CA ALA A 553 4.29 -14.94 33.25
C ALA A 553 3.46 -16.19 32.88
N TRP A 554 2.82 -16.23 31.70
CA TRP A 554 2.02 -17.39 31.27
C TRP A 554 2.81 -18.70 31.20
N ARG A 555 4.13 -18.61 30.96
CA ARG A 555 5.07 -19.73 30.88
C ARG A 555 5.99 -19.84 32.10
N ASN A 556 5.63 -19.21 33.22
CA ASN A 556 6.41 -19.18 34.47
C ASN A 556 7.87 -18.72 34.26
N ALA A 557 8.09 -17.79 33.34
CA ALA A 557 9.41 -17.24 33.06
C ALA A 557 9.59 -15.83 33.61
N ASP A 558 10.84 -15.37 33.59
CA ASP A 558 11.24 -14.07 34.10
C ASP A 558 10.50 -12.94 33.38
N ARG A 559 9.81 -12.08 34.14
CA ARG A 559 9.03 -10.96 33.59
C ARG A 559 9.89 -9.83 33.01
N ILE A 560 11.22 -9.96 33.03
CA ILE A 560 12.10 -9.06 32.27
C ILE A 560 11.82 -9.07 30.75
N TRP A 561 11.17 -10.13 30.25
CA TRP A 561 10.76 -10.26 28.85
C TRP A 561 9.36 -9.67 28.56
N ASP A 562 8.62 -9.19 29.56
CA ASP A 562 7.29 -8.58 29.35
C ASP A 562 7.40 -7.38 28.40
N VAL A 563 6.58 -7.36 27.34
CA VAL A 563 6.58 -6.27 26.36
C VAL A 563 5.79 -5.06 26.91
N PRO A 564 6.40 -3.87 27.05
CA PRO A 564 5.74 -2.70 27.64
C PRO A 564 4.90 -1.91 26.62
N GLY A 565 4.04 -0.99 27.09
CA GLY A 565 3.42 0.02 26.24
C GLY A 565 2.33 -0.49 25.28
N LEU A 566 1.83 -1.71 25.54
CA LEU A 566 0.75 -2.36 24.78
C LEU A 566 -0.38 -2.83 25.71
N GLU A 567 -0.55 -2.17 26.87
CA GLU A 567 -1.53 -2.54 27.89
C GLU A 567 -2.97 -2.51 27.36
N ALA A 568 -3.25 -1.67 26.36
CA ALA A 568 -4.56 -1.61 25.69
C ALA A 568 -4.97 -2.95 25.04
N TYR A 569 -4.01 -3.80 24.69
CA TYR A 569 -4.22 -5.07 24.01
C TYR A 569 -4.17 -6.29 24.94
N HIS A 570 -3.90 -6.07 26.24
CA HIS A 570 -3.88 -7.15 27.24
C HIS A 570 -5.25 -7.83 27.36
N GLY A 571 -5.24 -9.17 27.37
CA GLY A 571 -6.44 -10.01 27.41
C GLY A 571 -7.16 -10.17 26.07
N GLN A 572 -6.75 -9.46 25.01
CA GLN A 572 -7.39 -9.55 23.70
C GLN A 572 -6.82 -10.70 22.85
N ASP A 573 -7.63 -11.22 21.94
CA ASP A 573 -7.19 -12.18 20.92
C ASP A 573 -6.49 -11.46 19.77
N ILE A 574 -5.27 -11.00 20.05
CA ILE A 574 -4.43 -10.25 19.12
C ILE A 574 -2.98 -10.73 19.22
N PHE A 575 -2.32 -10.86 18.09
CA PHE A 575 -0.90 -11.23 18.02
C PHE A 575 -0.02 -9.98 18.15
N LEU A 576 1.14 -10.10 18.79
CA LEU A 576 2.05 -8.99 19.06
C LEU A 576 2.46 -8.27 17.77
N THR A 577 2.73 -9.03 16.71
CA THR A 577 3.01 -8.47 15.38
C THR A 577 1.91 -7.52 14.92
N GLU A 578 0.63 -7.91 15.05
CA GLU A 578 -0.52 -7.08 14.67
C GLU A 578 -0.65 -5.84 15.55
N ALA A 579 -0.49 -5.98 16.87
CA ALA A 579 -0.58 -4.86 17.80
C ALA A 579 0.49 -3.79 17.50
N LEU A 580 1.73 -4.22 17.20
CA LEU A 580 2.80 -3.32 16.79
C LEU A 580 2.47 -2.60 15.47
N THR A 581 1.92 -3.31 14.47
CA THR A 581 1.53 -2.71 13.18
C THR A 581 0.46 -1.64 13.34
N ILE A 582 -0.55 -1.89 14.18
CA ILE A 582 -1.60 -0.91 14.48
C ILE A 582 -1.00 0.36 15.08
N GLU A 583 -0.10 0.22 16.06
CA GLU A 583 0.57 1.37 16.67
C GLU A 583 1.51 2.10 15.70
N ALA A 584 2.24 1.38 14.86
CA ALA A 584 3.07 1.97 13.81
C ALA A 584 2.24 2.84 12.85
N ASN A 585 1.11 2.31 12.37
CA ASN A 585 0.22 3.05 11.48
C ASN A 585 -0.37 4.29 12.16
N LYS A 586 -0.76 4.23 13.44
CA LYS A 586 -1.21 5.42 14.19
C LYS A 586 -0.14 6.52 14.24
N GLU A 587 1.13 6.17 14.41
CA GLU A 587 2.22 7.16 14.46
C GLU A 587 2.58 7.70 13.07
N ILE A 588 2.48 6.88 12.01
CA ILE A 588 2.55 7.37 10.62
C ILE A 588 1.43 8.39 10.38
N ASP A 589 0.18 8.05 10.72
CA ASP A 589 -0.99 8.91 10.53
C ASP A 589 -0.77 10.28 11.20
N LYS A 590 -0.24 10.30 12.43
CA LYS A 590 0.10 11.54 13.16
C LYS A 590 1.19 12.35 12.47
N ALA A 591 2.25 11.69 11.98
CA ALA A 591 3.35 12.38 11.31
C ALA A 591 2.93 12.99 9.98
N VAL A 592 2.13 12.25 9.20
CA VAL A 592 1.52 12.73 7.95
C VAL A 592 0.60 13.92 8.22
N ALA A 593 -0.29 13.83 9.22
CA ALA A 593 -1.17 14.92 9.61
C ALA A 593 -0.41 16.18 10.05
N ALA A 594 0.78 16.02 10.63
CA ALA A 594 1.67 17.12 10.99
C ALA A 594 2.53 17.66 9.82
N ASN A 595 2.42 17.06 8.63
CA ASN A 595 3.25 17.35 7.45
C ASN A 595 4.76 17.33 7.76
N GLN A 596 5.19 16.42 8.64
CA GLN A 596 6.57 16.26 9.06
C GLN A 596 7.15 14.98 8.43
N PRO A 597 8.35 15.01 7.83
CA PRO A 597 8.98 13.79 7.36
C PRO A 597 9.22 12.86 8.55
N PHE A 598 8.99 11.56 8.39
CA PHE A 598 9.16 10.60 9.48
C PHE A 598 10.21 9.53 9.17
N PHE A 599 10.87 9.09 10.23
CA PHE A 599 11.69 7.89 10.26
C PHE A 599 11.00 6.87 11.16
N LEU A 600 10.43 5.84 10.55
CA LEU A 600 9.87 4.70 11.26
C LEU A 600 10.90 3.58 11.30
N TYR A 601 11.38 3.26 12.50
CA TYR A 601 12.07 2.01 12.76
C TYR A 601 11.05 0.98 13.26
N MET A 602 10.55 0.18 12.32
CA MET A 602 9.62 -0.92 12.58
C MET A 602 10.44 -2.18 12.88
N ALA A 603 10.77 -2.37 14.16
CA ALA A 603 11.62 -3.44 14.64
C ALA A 603 10.78 -4.58 15.20
N HIS A 604 10.36 -5.51 14.36
CA HIS A 604 9.54 -6.62 14.86
C HIS A 604 10.29 -7.45 15.90
N TYR A 605 9.56 -7.91 16.93
CA TYR A 605 10.01 -9.04 17.76
C TYR A 605 9.92 -10.35 16.98
N ALA A 606 8.97 -10.45 16.05
CA ALA A 606 8.88 -11.57 15.12
C ALA A 606 10.17 -11.64 14.28
N VAL A 607 10.75 -12.82 14.07
CA VAL A 607 10.23 -14.17 14.37
C VAL A 607 10.96 -14.89 15.50
N HIS A 608 11.51 -14.14 16.47
CA HIS A 608 12.30 -14.66 17.58
C HIS A 608 11.48 -15.56 18.53
N ALA A 609 12.16 -16.44 19.26
CA ALA A 609 11.53 -17.21 20.34
C ALA A 609 10.93 -16.32 21.45
N PRO A 610 9.88 -16.75 22.16
CA PRO A 610 9.19 -18.04 22.08
C PRO A 610 8.39 -18.19 20.78
N TRP A 611 8.59 -19.31 20.07
CA TRP A 611 7.82 -19.57 18.84
C TRP A 611 6.40 -19.99 19.22
N GLU A 612 5.46 -19.09 19.00
CA GLU A 612 4.03 -19.26 19.26
C GLU A 612 3.29 -19.15 17.92
N ASN A 613 2.28 -19.99 17.71
CA ASN A 613 1.52 -19.96 16.46
C ASN A 613 0.75 -18.65 16.34
N ASP A 614 0.80 -18.05 15.17
CA ASP A 614 -0.20 -17.06 14.79
C ASP A 614 -1.41 -17.80 14.23
N ASP A 615 -2.44 -17.95 15.07
CA ASP A 615 -3.63 -18.77 14.80
C ASP A 615 -4.36 -18.36 13.51
N ARG A 616 -4.16 -17.12 13.03
CA ARG A 616 -4.71 -16.60 11.76
C ARG A 616 -4.23 -17.35 10.52
N TYR A 617 -3.06 -17.99 10.58
CA TYR A 617 -2.40 -18.59 9.41
C TYR A 617 -2.15 -20.09 9.55
N VAL A 618 -2.53 -20.72 10.66
CA VAL A 618 -2.28 -22.15 10.89
C VAL A 618 -2.84 -23.01 9.76
N GLU A 619 -4.02 -22.65 9.23
CA GLU A 619 -4.67 -23.37 8.13
C GLU A 619 -3.84 -23.36 6.84
N ASN A 620 -3.06 -22.31 6.58
CA ASN A 620 -2.24 -22.19 5.38
C ASN A 620 -1.08 -23.20 5.32
N TYR A 621 -0.69 -23.78 6.45
CA TYR A 621 0.49 -24.65 6.57
C TYR A 621 0.15 -26.07 7.07
N GLN A 622 -1.14 -26.47 7.05
CA GLN A 622 -1.56 -27.82 7.46
C GLN A 622 -0.84 -28.89 6.64
N ASP A 623 -0.74 -28.69 5.33
CA ASP A 623 -0.12 -29.63 4.39
C ASP A 623 1.37 -29.34 4.13
N ALA A 624 1.95 -28.32 4.77
CA ALA A 624 3.37 -27.98 4.57
C ALA A 624 4.30 -29.05 5.16
N GLU A 625 5.35 -29.43 4.42
CA GLU A 625 6.37 -30.39 4.84
C GLU A 625 7.51 -29.69 5.61
N LEU A 626 7.12 -28.92 6.64
CA LEU A 626 8.06 -28.19 7.51
C LEU A 626 8.31 -28.97 8.82
N PRO A 627 9.56 -29.37 9.11
CA PRO A 627 9.87 -30.16 10.31
C PRO A 627 9.87 -29.31 11.59
N GLY A 628 9.59 -29.95 12.72
CA GLY A 628 9.71 -29.35 14.04
C GLY A 628 8.89 -28.07 14.19
N LEU A 629 9.55 -26.96 14.56
CA LEU A 629 8.94 -25.64 14.72
C LEU A 629 8.64 -24.93 13.39
N GLY A 630 8.91 -25.56 12.25
CA GLY A 630 8.82 -24.90 10.95
C GLY A 630 7.42 -24.38 10.60
N LYS A 631 6.35 -25.10 10.95
CA LYS A 631 4.97 -24.61 10.73
C LYS A 631 4.65 -23.40 11.61
N THR A 632 5.04 -23.43 12.88
CA THR A 632 4.90 -22.28 13.79
C THR A 632 5.63 -21.07 13.25
N LEU A 633 6.90 -21.24 12.85
CA LEU A 633 7.68 -20.18 12.23
C LEU A 633 6.98 -19.63 10.97
N ALA A 634 6.43 -20.50 10.11
CA ALA A 634 5.71 -20.10 8.91
C ALA A 634 4.52 -19.18 9.21
N THR A 635 3.73 -19.49 10.25
CA THR A 635 2.62 -18.62 10.66
C THR A 635 3.11 -17.25 11.14
N MET A 636 4.23 -17.20 11.86
CA MET A 636 4.81 -15.94 12.32
C MET A 636 5.39 -15.10 11.16
N LEU A 637 6.01 -15.76 10.17
CA LEU A 637 6.53 -15.12 8.95
C LEU A 637 5.39 -14.51 8.11
N GLU A 638 4.28 -15.23 7.95
CA GLU A 638 3.11 -14.70 7.23
C GLU A 638 2.46 -13.52 7.98
N GLY A 639 2.41 -13.58 9.32
CA GLY A 639 1.97 -12.45 10.14
C GLY A 639 2.88 -11.23 10.01
N MET A 640 4.19 -11.42 9.95
CA MET A 640 5.17 -10.36 9.67
C MET A 640 4.99 -9.79 8.26
N ASP A 641 4.75 -10.63 7.25
CA ASP A 641 4.49 -10.16 5.89
C ASP A 641 3.17 -9.38 5.77
N LYS A 642 2.11 -9.79 6.50
CA LYS A 642 0.89 -8.98 6.61
C LYS A 642 1.18 -7.60 7.21
N SER A 643 1.99 -7.52 8.27
CA SER A 643 2.42 -6.24 8.86
C SER A 643 3.08 -5.33 7.82
N LEU A 644 4.00 -5.87 7.02
CA LEU A 644 4.60 -5.13 5.90
C LEU A 644 3.52 -4.66 4.91
N GLY A 645 2.58 -5.54 4.56
CA GLY A 645 1.45 -5.23 3.70
C GLY A 645 0.58 -4.07 4.19
N ASP A 646 0.28 -4.03 5.49
CA ASP A 646 -0.54 -3.01 6.13
C ASP A 646 0.17 -1.66 6.21
N ILE A 647 1.48 -1.64 6.51
CA ILE A 647 2.27 -0.41 6.50
C ILE A 647 2.30 0.17 5.08
N LEU A 648 2.57 -0.67 4.07
CA LEU A 648 2.55 -0.26 2.66
C LEU A 648 1.19 0.29 2.24
N ALA A 649 0.10 -0.38 2.64
CA ALA A 649 -1.26 0.08 2.38
C ALA A 649 -1.56 1.41 3.09
N ASN A 650 -1.02 1.62 4.30
CA ASN A 650 -1.21 2.86 5.04
C ASN A 650 -0.50 4.04 4.37
N LEU A 651 0.74 3.84 3.91
CA LEU A 651 1.48 4.87 3.14
C LEU A 651 0.74 5.26 1.86
N ARG A 652 0.16 4.28 1.16
CA ARG A 652 -0.69 4.53 -0.02
C ARG A 652 -1.94 5.32 0.31
N ARG A 653 -2.64 4.92 1.37
CA ARG A 653 -3.87 5.59 1.86
C ARG A 653 -3.62 7.08 2.15
N HIS A 654 -2.43 7.41 2.64
CA HIS A 654 -2.01 8.78 2.94
C HIS A 654 -1.37 9.51 1.75
N GLY A 655 -1.20 8.86 0.60
CA GLY A 655 -0.57 9.47 -0.58
C GLY A 655 0.92 9.79 -0.39
N VAL A 656 1.59 9.16 0.59
CA VAL A 656 3.01 9.40 0.90
C VAL A 656 3.92 8.24 0.46
N GLU A 657 3.39 7.19 -0.18
CA GLU A 657 4.20 6.04 -0.64
C GLU A 657 5.32 6.49 -1.59
N ASP A 658 5.04 7.40 -2.54
CA ASP A 658 6.02 7.90 -3.52
C ASP A 658 7.12 8.78 -2.88
N ASP A 659 6.84 9.36 -1.71
CA ASP A 659 7.80 10.14 -0.91
C ASP A 659 8.46 9.30 0.19
N THR A 660 8.24 7.98 0.23
CA THR A 660 8.73 7.10 1.30
C THR A 660 9.71 6.06 0.78
N ILE A 661 10.91 6.06 1.36
CA ILE A 661 11.91 5.01 1.16
C ILE A 661 11.63 3.87 2.12
N ILE A 662 11.62 2.64 1.61
CA ILE A 662 11.34 1.44 2.41
C ILE A 662 12.54 0.51 2.33
N VAL A 663 13.10 0.19 3.50
CA VAL A 663 14.23 -0.71 3.66
C VAL A 663 13.78 -1.87 4.51
N PHE A 664 13.69 -3.06 3.92
CA PHE A 664 13.40 -4.31 4.62
C PHE A 664 14.71 -5.06 4.87
N MET A 665 14.96 -5.50 6.11
CA MET A 665 16.15 -6.30 6.46
C MET A 665 15.89 -7.25 7.64
N SER A 666 16.81 -8.18 7.91
CA SER A 666 16.86 -8.97 9.15
C SER A 666 18.14 -8.70 9.94
N ASP A 667 18.12 -8.90 11.25
CA ASP A 667 19.25 -8.58 12.11
C ASP A 667 20.33 -9.67 12.24
N ASN A 668 20.01 -10.91 11.89
CA ASN A 668 20.94 -12.04 11.78
C ASN A 668 20.23 -13.22 11.11
N GLY A 669 20.97 -14.29 10.81
CA GLY A 669 20.40 -15.52 10.26
C GLY A 669 19.48 -16.27 11.22
N ALA A 670 18.71 -17.23 10.68
CA ALA A 670 17.76 -18.03 11.45
C ALA A 670 18.43 -18.90 12.53
N PRO A 671 17.79 -19.14 13.69
CA PRO A 671 18.35 -19.95 14.77
C PRO A 671 18.40 -21.45 14.44
N GLN A 672 19.23 -22.21 15.14
CA GLN A 672 19.42 -23.66 14.87
C GLN A 672 18.16 -24.53 15.05
N ASN A 673 17.16 -24.02 15.78
CA ASN A 673 15.97 -24.76 16.19
C ASN A 673 14.86 -24.78 15.13
N VAL A 674 14.99 -23.97 14.08
CA VAL A 674 14.03 -23.85 12.99
C VAL A 674 14.58 -24.49 11.70
N PRO A 675 13.79 -24.64 10.63
CA PRO A 675 14.30 -25.19 9.37
C PRO A 675 15.59 -24.50 8.91
N ARG A 676 16.51 -25.28 8.34
CA ARG A 676 17.86 -24.80 7.99
C ARG A 676 17.81 -23.85 6.79
N ASN A 677 18.63 -22.81 6.83
CA ASN A 677 18.85 -21.81 5.76
C ASN A 677 19.54 -22.35 4.49
N LEU A 678 19.32 -23.62 4.13
CA LEU A 678 19.93 -24.23 2.96
C LEU A 678 19.63 -23.40 1.69
N PRO A 679 20.63 -23.16 0.82
CA PRO A 679 21.92 -23.85 0.76
C PRO A 679 23.01 -23.30 1.71
N LEU A 680 22.74 -22.24 2.48
CA LEU A 680 23.72 -21.64 3.37
C LEU A 680 24.04 -22.55 4.56
N ARG A 681 25.30 -22.57 4.98
CA ARG A 681 25.76 -23.33 6.15
C ARG A 681 25.61 -22.49 7.42
N GLY A 682 25.36 -23.17 8.53
CA GLY A 682 25.25 -22.51 9.83
C GLY A 682 23.88 -21.90 10.09
N HIS A 683 23.83 -21.08 11.14
CA HIS A 683 22.64 -20.49 11.73
C HIS A 683 23.07 -19.27 12.55
N LYS A 684 22.11 -18.56 13.18
CA LYS A 684 22.37 -17.49 14.17
C LYS A 684 23.57 -17.82 15.06
N ILE A 685 24.44 -16.85 15.29
CA ILE A 685 25.69 -16.89 16.08
C ILE A 685 26.85 -17.56 15.34
N SER A 686 26.61 -18.42 14.35
CA SER A 686 27.71 -19.10 13.64
C SER A 686 28.46 -18.17 12.66
N PRO A 687 29.74 -18.43 12.35
CA PRO A 687 30.55 -17.61 11.44
C PRO A 687 30.25 -17.83 9.94
N TYR A 688 29.31 -18.72 9.64
CA TYR A 688 28.99 -19.19 8.29
C TYR A 688 27.89 -18.31 7.65
N GLU A 689 27.73 -18.38 6.33
CA GLU A 689 26.79 -17.56 5.55
C GLU A 689 25.34 -17.63 6.10
N GLY A 690 24.93 -18.76 6.67
CA GLY A 690 23.59 -18.94 7.25
C GLY A 690 23.38 -18.23 8.58
N GLY A 691 24.44 -17.68 9.20
CA GLY A 691 24.40 -16.88 10.41
C GLY A 691 24.46 -15.38 10.18
N ASP A 692 25.14 -14.93 9.12
CA ASP A 692 25.39 -13.51 8.84
C ASP A 692 24.71 -12.98 7.57
N ARG A 693 24.30 -13.81 6.61
CA ARG A 693 23.60 -13.37 5.40
C ARG A 693 22.09 -13.27 5.64
N VAL A 694 21.52 -12.14 5.26
CA VAL A 694 20.14 -11.74 5.58
C VAL A 694 19.40 -11.20 4.35
N PRO A 695 18.06 -11.29 4.28
CA PRO A 695 17.31 -10.67 3.20
C PRO A 695 17.43 -9.14 3.28
N LEU A 696 17.58 -8.47 2.14
CA LEU A 696 17.52 -7.01 2.03
C LEU A 696 16.77 -6.60 0.76
N ILE A 697 15.76 -5.75 0.92
CA ILE A 697 14.96 -5.17 -0.17
C ILE A 697 14.87 -3.67 0.09
N VAL A 698 15.12 -2.87 -0.94
CA VAL A 698 15.00 -1.41 -0.87
C VAL A 698 14.06 -0.92 -1.97
N LYS A 699 12.98 -0.22 -1.60
CA LYS A 699 12.12 0.54 -2.52
C LYS A 699 12.38 2.03 -2.30
N TRP A 700 12.87 2.70 -3.32
CA TRP A 700 12.98 4.15 -3.37
C TRP A 700 12.33 4.63 -4.68
N PRO A 701 11.06 5.08 -4.62
CA PRO A 701 10.32 5.53 -5.80
C PRO A 701 11.09 6.58 -6.60
N GLY A 702 11.13 6.41 -7.92
CA GLY A 702 11.87 7.29 -8.83
C GLY A 702 13.41 7.11 -8.83
N VAL A 703 13.97 6.31 -7.91
CA VAL A 703 15.44 6.07 -7.83
C VAL A 703 15.81 4.61 -8.06
N THR A 704 15.24 3.68 -7.30
CA THR A 704 15.50 2.25 -7.53
C THR A 704 14.77 1.78 -8.77
N GLN A 705 15.46 1.08 -9.67
CA GLN A 705 14.80 0.38 -10.78
C GLN A 705 13.90 -0.73 -10.21
N ALA A 706 12.60 -0.69 -10.53
CA ALA A 706 11.64 -1.69 -10.09
C ALA A 706 12.01 -3.10 -10.57
N GLY A 707 11.92 -4.09 -9.67
CA GLY A 707 12.21 -5.50 -9.94
C GLY A 707 13.69 -5.81 -10.12
N SER A 708 14.57 -4.85 -9.84
CA SER A 708 16.01 -5.03 -10.04
C SER A 708 16.64 -5.88 -8.94
N THR A 709 17.82 -6.44 -9.24
CA THR A 709 18.59 -7.24 -8.29
C THR A 709 20.06 -6.87 -8.41
N THR A 710 20.76 -6.82 -7.28
CA THR A 710 22.21 -6.67 -7.24
C THR A 710 22.87 -7.81 -6.44
N SER A 711 24.07 -8.19 -6.87
CA SER A 711 24.96 -9.13 -6.18
C SER A 711 26.12 -8.42 -5.49
N ASP A 712 26.18 -7.09 -5.53
CA ASP A 712 27.12 -6.36 -4.68
C ASP A 712 26.75 -6.60 -3.21
N TYR A 713 27.79 -6.67 -2.38
CA TYR A 713 27.62 -6.99 -0.97
C TYR A 713 27.73 -5.76 -0.08
N VAL A 714 26.90 -5.77 0.94
CA VAL A 714 26.76 -4.71 1.94
C VAL A 714 26.71 -5.34 3.33
N LEU A 715 27.15 -4.59 4.34
CA LEU A 715 27.08 -4.98 5.76
C LEU A 715 26.19 -3.98 6.52
N ILE A 716 25.66 -4.40 7.67
CA ILE A 716 24.75 -3.59 8.47
C ILE A 716 25.29 -2.19 8.84
N ASP A 717 26.61 -2.04 9.01
CA ASP A 717 27.22 -0.74 9.29
C ASP A 717 27.06 0.27 8.13
N ASP A 718 26.80 -0.21 6.90
CA ASP A 718 26.49 0.61 5.73
C ASP A 718 25.13 1.33 5.80
N ILE A 719 24.20 0.83 6.64
CA ILE A 719 22.88 1.46 6.82
C ILE A 719 23.01 2.88 7.36
N PHE A 720 23.93 3.12 8.29
CA PHE A 720 24.12 4.42 8.93
C PHE A 720 24.47 5.53 7.92
N PRO A 721 25.58 5.45 7.15
CA PRO A 721 25.91 6.49 6.18
C PRO A 721 24.91 6.54 5.03
N THR A 722 24.30 5.39 4.65
CA THR A 722 23.24 5.38 3.63
C THR A 722 22.06 6.22 4.08
N PHE A 723 21.56 6.04 5.30
CA PHE A 723 20.37 6.76 5.77
C PHE A 723 20.64 8.25 5.97
N LEU A 724 21.87 8.64 6.34
CA LEU A 724 22.27 10.04 6.35
C LEU A 724 22.23 10.65 4.95
N GLU A 725 22.72 9.93 3.94
CA GLU A 725 22.65 10.37 2.53
C GLU A 725 21.20 10.45 2.03
N LEU A 726 20.36 9.44 2.33
CA LEU A 726 18.93 9.43 1.98
C LEU A 726 18.17 10.61 2.61
N ALA A 727 18.51 10.94 3.86
CA ALA A 727 17.93 12.05 4.60
C ALA A 727 18.53 13.42 4.25
N GLN A 728 19.52 13.47 3.35
CA GLN A 728 20.23 14.70 2.98
C GLN A 728 20.80 15.42 4.22
N ILE A 729 21.47 14.65 5.08
CA ILE A 729 22.17 15.15 6.25
C ILE A 729 23.65 15.29 5.89
N ASP A 730 24.09 16.54 5.74
CA ASP A 730 25.48 16.88 5.47
C ASP A 730 26.33 16.88 6.74
N GLY A 731 27.63 16.64 6.58
CA GLY A 731 28.62 16.70 7.65
C GLY A 731 29.45 15.43 7.74
N GLU A 732 30.59 15.54 8.43
CA GLU A 732 31.42 14.37 8.71
C GLU A 732 30.83 13.60 9.90
N HIS A 733 30.34 12.41 9.62
CA HIS A 733 29.89 11.45 10.61
C HIS A 733 30.78 10.21 10.50
N PRO A 734 31.72 9.99 11.45
CA PRO A 734 32.62 8.84 11.40
C PRO A 734 31.83 7.53 11.32
N SER A 735 32.17 6.70 10.34
CA SER A 735 31.54 5.40 10.12
C SER A 735 32.55 4.43 9.53
N ASP A 736 32.46 3.16 9.92
CA ASP A 736 33.13 2.03 9.27
C ASP A 736 32.34 1.55 8.03
N GLY A 737 31.08 1.95 7.92
CA GLY A 737 30.20 1.68 6.78
C GLY A 737 30.48 2.61 5.60
N VAL A 738 30.00 2.20 4.43
CA VAL A 738 30.03 2.94 3.17
C VAL A 738 28.62 2.99 2.62
N SER A 739 28.14 4.18 2.27
CA SER A 739 26.81 4.35 1.70
C SER A 739 26.60 3.46 0.46
N PHE A 740 25.47 2.76 0.40
CA PHE A 740 25.08 1.95 -0.76
C PHE A 740 24.07 2.65 -1.68
N VAL A 741 23.86 3.96 -1.54
CA VAL A 741 23.06 4.75 -2.50
C VAL A 741 23.55 4.60 -3.95
N PRO A 742 24.87 4.55 -4.24
CA PRO A 742 25.35 4.29 -5.61
C PRO A 742 24.83 2.97 -6.20
N GLN A 743 24.69 1.92 -5.39
CA GLN A 743 24.11 0.63 -5.79
C GLN A 743 22.61 0.80 -6.12
N LEU A 744 21.86 1.54 -5.29
CA LEU A 744 20.43 1.82 -5.52
C LEU A 744 20.19 2.58 -6.83
N LYS A 745 21.09 3.51 -7.15
CA LYS A 745 21.10 4.31 -8.40
C LYS A 745 21.71 3.57 -9.59
N GLN A 746 22.25 2.36 -9.39
CA GLN A 746 23.01 1.61 -10.40
C GLN A 746 24.12 2.45 -11.05
N ALA A 747 24.85 3.21 -10.23
CA ALA A 747 25.92 4.08 -10.70
C ALA A 747 27.04 3.28 -11.38
N GLU A 748 27.68 3.87 -12.40
CA GLU A 748 28.81 3.26 -13.10
C GLU A 748 29.99 2.97 -12.17
N THR A 749 30.22 3.86 -11.19
CA THR A 749 31.25 3.71 -10.17
C THR A 749 30.59 3.55 -8.80
N ILE A 750 30.93 2.46 -8.11
CA ILE A 750 30.41 2.13 -6.78
C ILE A 750 31.58 2.22 -5.78
N PRO A 751 31.60 3.26 -4.92
CA PRO A 751 32.58 3.39 -3.85
C PRO A 751 32.58 2.16 -2.93
N GLY A 752 33.76 1.70 -2.54
CA GLY A 752 33.89 0.55 -1.63
C GLY A 752 33.54 -0.80 -2.25
N ARG A 753 33.23 -0.89 -3.55
CA ARG A 753 33.02 -2.18 -4.22
C ARG A 753 34.27 -3.05 -4.08
N GLY A 754 34.11 -4.26 -3.57
CA GLY A 754 35.24 -5.16 -3.31
C GLY A 754 35.93 -4.98 -1.95
N ARG A 755 35.46 -4.05 -1.09
CA ARG A 755 36.03 -3.81 0.24
C ARG A 755 35.93 -5.06 1.13
N PRO A 756 36.86 -5.28 2.06
CA PRO A 756 36.69 -6.33 3.05
C PRO A 756 35.53 -6.00 4.01
N LEU A 757 34.69 -7.01 4.30
CA LEU A 757 33.69 -7.00 5.37
C LEU A 757 34.22 -7.82 6.56
N PHE A 758 33.98 -7.36 7.78
CA PHE A 758 34.57 -7.95 8.99
C PHE A 758 33.53 -8.32 10.03
N TRP A 759 33.72 -9.48 10.67
CA TRP A 759 32.96 -9.92 11.83
C TRP A 759 33.91 -10.32 12.95
N HIS A 760 33.52 -9.96 14.18
CA HIS A 760 34.28 -10.26 15.38
C HIS A 760 33.34 -10.71 16.49
N TYR A 761 33.47 -11.98 16.91
CA TYR A 761 32.68 -12.59 17.96
C TYR A 761 33.63 -13.28 18.96
N PRO A 762 34.24 -12.52 19.89
CA PRO A 762 35.18 -13.05 20.88
C PRO A 762 34.46 -13.62 22.12
N ASN A 763 33.14 -13.86 22.04
CA ASN A 763 32.31 -14.26 23.17
C ASN A 763 32.18 -15.78 23.28
N LEU A 764 31.78 -16.26 24.46
CA LEU A 764 31.70 -17.68 24.80
C LEU A 764 30.23 -18.11 24.97
N TYR A 765 29.35 -17.68 24.07
CA TYR A 765 27.92 -17.96 24.12
C TYR A 765 27.49 -18.84 22.94
N ASN A 766 26.99 -20.05 23.24
CA ASN A 766 26.41 -21.05 22.32
C ASN A 766 27.24 -21.48 21.09
N GLN A 767 28.33 -20.79 20.77
CA GLN A 767 29.28 -21.08 19.70
C GLN A 767 30.70 -20.72 20.19
N PRO A 768 31.75 -21.41 19.68
CA PRO A 768 33.12 -21.01 19.91
C PRO A 768 33.41 -19.59 19.37
N PRO A 769 34.31 -18.83 20.01
CA PRO A 769 34.68 -17.49 19.56
C PRO A 769 35.43 -17.53 18.22
N PHE A 770 35.17 -16.55 17.37
CA PHE A 770 35.76 -16.44 16.04
C PHE A 770 35.93 -14.98 15.58
N SER A 771 36.68 -14.82 14.50
CA SER A 771 36.65 -13.61 13.67
C SER A 771 36.69 -14.01 12.20
N SER A 772 36.02 -13.26 11.34
CA SER A 772 35.99 -13.56 9.92
C SER A 772 36.13 -12.29 9.08
N VAL A 773 36.68 -12.48 7.88
CA VAL A 773 36.74 -11.47 6.84
C VAL A 773 36.19 -12.05 5.55
N ARG A 774 35.39 -11.26 4.83
CA ARG A 774 35.00 -11.53 3.46
C ARG A 774 35.58 -10.45 2.56
N GLN A 775 36.33 -10.83 1.52
CA GLN A 775 36.86 -9.90 0.54
C GLN A 775 36.75 -10.50 -0.87
N GLY A 776 35.93 -9.87 -1.70
CA GLY A 776 35.52 -10.41 -3.00
C GLY A 776 34.80 -11.74 -2.83
N ASP A 777 35.25 -12.76 -3.56
CA ASP A 777 34.67 -14.11 -3.51
C ASP A 777 35.17 -14.93 -2.32
N TRP A 778 36.09 -14.41 -1.51
CA TRP A 778 36.77 -15.19 -0.48
C TRP A 778 36.27 -14.85 0.90
N LYS A 779 36.00 -15.87 1.72
CA LYS A 779 35.70 -15.74 3.14
C LYS A 779 36.71 -16.54 3.95
N LEU A 780 37.34 -15.90 4.92
CA LEU A 780 38.23 -16.51 5.89
C LEU A 780 37.57 -16.48 7.28
N ILE A 781 37.60 -17.60 7.99
CA ILE A 781 37.15 -17.72 9.38
C ILE A 781 38.33 -18.18 10.23
N TYR A 782 38.65 -17.40 11.26
CA TYR A 782 39.63 -17.74 12.29
C TYR A 782 38.93 -18.14 13.59
N HIS A 783 39.10 -19.39 14.00
CA HIS A 783 38.52 -19.94 15.22
C HIS A 783 39.47 -19.73 16.40
N HIS A 784 39.11 -18.86 17.34
CA HIS A 784 40.03 -18.43 18.41
C HIS A 784 40.43 -19.57 19.36
N ALA A 785 39.50 -20.50 19.62
CA ALA A 785 39.72 -21.61 20.55
C ALA A 785 40.70 -22.66 20.02
N SER A 786 40.65 -22.96 18.72
CA SER A 786 41.51 -23.95 18.08
C SER A 786 42.70 -23.35 17.34
N GLN A 787 42.67 -22.03 17.14
CA GLN A 787 43.58 -21.26 16.29
C GLN A 787 43.65 -21.77 14.85
N LYS A 788 42.56 -22.41 14.38
CA LYS A 788 42.45 -22.95 13.02
C LYS A 788 41.75 -21.99 12.08
N PHE A 789 42.04 -22.15 10.80
CA PHE A 789 41.48 -21.37 9.71
C PHE A 789 40.57 -22.21 8.83
N GLU A 790 39.46 -21.60 8.40
CA GLU A 790 38.66 -22.07 7.28
C GLU A 790 38.64 -21.01 6.19
N LEU A 791 38.92 -21.40 4.94
CA LEU A 791 38.90 -20.52 3.77
C LEU A 791 37.90 -21.07 2.75
N PHE A 792 36.97 -20.23 2.29
CA PHE A 792 35.95 -20.58 1.30
C PHE A 792 35.95 -19.61 0.12
N GLN A 793 35.65 -20.13 -1.07
CA GLN A 793 35.38 -19.34 -2.27
C GLN A 793 33.87 -19.36 -2.53
N LEU A 794 33.18 -18.30 -2.09
CA LEU A 794 31.71 -18.25 -2.02
C LEU A 794 31.01 -18.20 -3.38
N ALA A 795 31.69 -17.76 -4.45
CA ALA A 795 31.14 -17.76 -5.80
C ALA A 795 30.78 -19.18 -6.28
N ASP A 796 31.62 -20.17 -5.93
CA ASP A 796 31.46 -21.56 -6.35
C ASP A 796 30.98 -22.47 -5.19
N ASP A 797 31.11 -22.04 -3.93
CA ASP A 797 30.76 -22.79 -2.73
C ASP A 797 30.01 -21.93 -1.70
N ILE A 798 28.81 -21.45 -2.07
CA ILE A 798 27.93 -20.69 -1.17
C ILE A 798 27.55 -21.47 0.11
N GLY A 799 27.65 -22.80 0.09
CA GLY A 799 27.37 -23.67 1.22
C GLY A 799 28.58 -23.94 2.12
N GLU A 800 29.74 -23.31 1.85
CA GLU A 800 30.96 -23.42 2.66
C GLU A 800 31.33 -24.87 3.01
N LYS A 801 31.26 -25.75 2.00
CA LYS A 801 31.46 -27.20 2.15
C LYS A 801 32.93 -27.59 2.09
N THR A 802 33.74 -26.84 1.34
CA THR A 802 35.13 -27.19 1.05
C THR A 802 36.08 -26.17 1.68
N ASN A 803 36.70 -26.54 2.80
CA ASN A 803 37.76 -25.72 3.38
C ASN A 803 39.02 -25.77 2.50
N LEU A 804 39.46 -24.62 1.99
CA LEU A 804 40.62 -24.45 1.13
C LEU A 804 41.86 -23.94 1.88
N ALA A 805 41.81 -23.75 3.20
CA ALA A 805 42.87 -23.07 3.95
C ALA A 805 44.25 -23.72 3.79
N GLU A 806 44.30 -25.06 3.87
CA GLU A 806 45.53 -25.86 3.67
C GLU A 806 45.96 -25.94 2.20
N LYS A 807 44.99 -25.85 1.26
CA LYS A 807 45.24 -25.94 -0.18
C LYS A 807 45.71 -24.61 -0.78
N MET A 808 45.40 -23.49 -0.12
CA MET A 808 45.70 -22.13 -0.58
C MET A 808 46.35 -21.30 0.55
N PRO A 809 47.51 -21.72 1.07
CA PRO A 809 48.13 -21.09 2.25
C PRO A 809 48.47 -19.61 2.04
N ASP A 810 48.86 -19.22 0.82
CA ASP A 810 49.17 -17.81 0.52
C ASP A 810 47.92 -16.92 0.60
N LYS A 811 46.77 -17.43 0.10
CA LYS A 811 45.49 -16.70 0.18
C LYS A 811 44.99 -16.63 1.62
N THR A 812 45.14 -17.72 2.37
CA THR A 812 44.84 -17.78 3.81
C THR A 812 45.65 -16.73 4.58
N ARG A 813 46.97 -16.68 4.37
CA ARG A 813 47.87 -15.71 5.01
C ARG A 813 47.53 -14.27 4.62
N ALA A 814 47.25 -14.02 3.35
CA ALA A 814 46.86 -12.70 2.88
C ALA A 814 45.58 -12.19 3.57
N LEU A 815 44.53 -13.01 3.65
CA LEU A 815 43.28 -12.60 4.33
C LEU A 815 43.42 -12.56 5.85
N ALA A 816 44.27 -13.40 6.44
CA ALA A 816 44.57 -13.32 7.87
C ALA A 816 45.27 -12.01 8.23
N GLN A 817 46.16 -11.51 7.37
CA GLN A 817 46.75 -10.19 7.52
C GLN A 817 45.69 -9.09 7.45
N VAL A 818 44.83 -9.10 6.42
CA VAL A 818 43.74 -8.12 6.28
C VAL A 818 42.82 -8.10 7.50
N LEU A 819 42.46 -9.27 8.02
CA LEU A 819 41.66 -9.38 9.24
C LEU A 819 42.39 -8.85 10.48
N SER A 820 43.67 -9.18 10.64
CA SER A 820 44.46 -8.76 11.80
C SER A 820 44.71 -7.26 11.81
N ASP A 821 45.03 -6.67 10.66
CA ASP A 821 45.23 -5.23 10.50
C ASP A 821 43.96 -4.47 10.87
N TYR A 822 42.80 -4.95 10.41
CA TYR A 822 41.52 -4.35 10.77
C TYR A 822 41.24 -4.46 12.27
N LEU A 823 41.34 -5.66 12.84
CA LEU A 823 41.05 -5.87 14.27
C LEU A 823 41.96 -5.03 15.17
N ARG A 824 43.25 -4.90 14.82
CA ARG A 824 44.18 -3.99 15.52
C ARG A 824 43.78 -2.52 15.34
N SER A 825 43.38 -2.11 14.13
CA SER A 825 43.01 -0.70 13.84
C SER A 825 41.78 -0.20 14.61
N VAL A 826 40.97 -1.13 15.12
CA VAL A 826 39.76 -0.82 15.90
C VAL A 826 39.87 -1.24 17.36
N ASP A 827 41.08 -1.59 17.82
CA ASP A 827 41.37 -2.06 19.18
C ASP A 827 40.44 -3.21 19.64
N ALA A 828 40.16 -4.16 18.73
CA ALA A 828 39.23 -5.25 18.98
C ALA A 828 39.68 -6.14 20.15
N ALA A 829 38.74 -6.50 21.03
CA ALA A 829 39.05 -7.27 22.22
C ALA A 829 39.15 -8.78 21.94
N MET A 830 40.33 -9.37 22.14
CA MET A 830 40.55 -10.81 21.91
C MET A 830 40.33 -11.64 23.19
N PRO A 831 39.78 -12.87 23.11
CA PRO A 831 39.68 -13.77 24.26
C PRO A 831 41.02 -14.02 24.92
N ILE A 832 41.02 -14.32 26.22
CA ILE A 832 42.23 -14.58 26.98
C ILE A 832 42.44 -16.09 27.12
N VAL A 833 43.64 -16.56 26.81
CA VAL A 833 44.05 -17.95 27.06
C VAL A 833 44.32 -18.12 28.56
N LYS A 834 43.50 -18.93 29.24
CA LYS A 834 43.57 -19.08 30.71
C LYS A 834 44.92 -19.56 31.22
N ALA A 835 45.60 -20.42 30.46
CA ALA A 835 46.87 -21.00 30.86
C ALA A 835 48.01 -19.96 30.89
N THR A 836 47.94 -18.91 30.07
CA THR A 836 49.01 -17.92 29.91
C THR A 836 48.62 -16.53 30.41
N GLY A 837 47.32 -16.26 30.57
CA GLY A 837 46.80 -14.92 30.86
C GLY A 837 46.96 -13.93 29.71
N LYS A 838 47.38 -14.39 28.52
CA LYS A 838 47.59 -13.55 27.33
C LYS A 838 46.38 -13.63 26.39
N PRO A 839 46.12 -12.58 25.59
CA PRO A 839 45.17 -12.66 24.49
C PRO A 839 45.48 -13.82 23.53
N VAL A 840 44.45 -14.41 22.93
CA VAL A 840 44.58 -15.29 21.77
C VAL A 840 45.36 -14.55 20.67
N PRO A 841 46.35 -15.19 20.01
CA PRO A 841 47.13 -14.55 18.95
C PRO A 841 46.23 -13.95 17.87
N TRP A 842 46.71 -12.88 17.24
CA TRP A 842 46.02 -12.35 16.06
C TRP A 842 46.03 -13.38 14.93
N PRO A 843 45.06 -13.32 13.99
CA PRO A 843 45.01 -14.26 12.87
C PRO A 843 46.33 -14.40 12.08
N ASP A 844 47.06 -13.32 11.86
CA ASP A 844 48.35 -13.32 11.15
C ASP A 844 49.50 -13.93 11.97
N GLU A 845 49.39 -13.95 13.29
CA GLU A 845 50.36 -14.53 14.23
C GLU A 845 50.15 -16.03 14.46
N ALA A 846 49.00 -16.57 14.06
CA ALA A 846 48.63 -17.98 14.24
C ALA A 846 48.99 -18.89 13.04
N LEU A 847 49.62 -18.35 11.98
CA LEU A 847 49.88 -19.01 10.68
C LEU A 847 51.34 -19.27 10.32
#